data_AF-R6PRV8-F1
#
_entry.id   AF-R6PRV8-F1
#
_cell.length_a   1.000
_cell.length_b   1.000
_cell.length_c   1.000
_cell.angle_alpha   90.00
_cell.angle_beta   90.00
_cell.angle_gamma   90.00
#
_symmetry.space_group_name_H-M   'P 1'
#
loop_
_entity.id
_entity.type
_entity.pdbx_description
1 polymer ?
#
loop_
_entity_poly.entity_id
_entity_poly.type
_entity_poly.pdbx_seq_one_letter_code
_entity_poly.pdbx_strand_id
1 'polypeptide(L)'
;MISAVLFITFFVLLILNIPIAICLGLSSVAAILYSGTSLNIVATNMYSGISKFLLLAIPFFVLSGNIMAKAGISKRLIKFVDTCVGHRRGGLAIVCIIVACFFGAISGSGPATVAALGAVLIPAMVEKGGFSAPFATALMATSSSVAIVIPPSIAFVVYASITGVSISDMFMAGIVPGILLGVALIVVVMIEARRKGVQPCEKKASAKERWLAFKDAFWGFLMPVIILGGIYGSVFTPTEAAAVSVVYGLFVGMVIYKEVKFKDLFGILIESAKTTGGIMLIVAAATLFSFVCTQFGISQAASGLLGSVAKNQFTFLLIVNVIFLIAGCFIDANSAMYIFIPIMLPVCKSLGYDVVAFGVVATVNLAIGQVTPPVGVNLFVAISIKIKEGLSVTLQQISKAVVPMIAASLAVLLIVTYIPVVSYGLPKLLDEDGAYTGNKGVVSSQSSVNDDSEFTIGDYSNLNWKEQTWNFTCSTTETSTWAEGGRMFGKLMEQATGGKIKVNVYAADQLTNGNQSEGIQALMDGDPVQISMHSNLIYSSFDPRFNVVSLPFIFNSPQEADAKLDGAGGKKLNEILSSYGLHCMGMAENGFRELTNSKRPVKSIDDIKNLKIRVAGSNLLMKCYELWGADGTNMNWSETYTALQQNTVDGQENPLPAIDAASVQEVQKYVSMWNANYDCLFFCINQKIYDELTPEQQKVVDECGKLAVEYERKINRSGDSEILNRWATENGVEITKYEDMDIDSFKKAVADVPNWYVNELKNQGYNDAQELVDAFVK
;
A
#
# COMPACT_ATOMS: atom_id res chain seq x y z
N MET A 1 -7.32 25.01 -13.46
CA MET A 1 -7.01 24.77 -14.90
C MET A 1 -6.24 23.47 -15.11
N ILE A 2 -5.21 23.16 -14.31
CA ILE A 2 -4.46 21.89 -14.36
C ILE A 2 -5.38 20.66 -14.31
N SER A 3 -6.35 20.64 -13.38
CA SER A 3 -7.34 19.56 -13.27
C SER A 3 -8.17 19.38 -14.54
N ALA A 4 -8.50 20.48 -15.24
CA ALA A 4 -9.22 20.40 -16.50
C ALA A 4 -8.34 19.80 -17.61
N VAL A 5 -7.07 20.19 -17.68
CA VAL A 5 -6.11 19.58 -18.63
C VAL A 5 -5.96 18.09 -18.37
N LEU A 6 -5.82 17.69 -17.10
CA LEU A 6 -5.74 16.29 -16.69
C LEU A 6 -6.98 15.50 -17.15
N PHE A 7 -8.17 15.89 -16.70
CA PHE A 7 -9.38 15.12 -16.96
C PHE A 7 -9.84 15.21 -18.43
N ILE A 8 -9.74 16.37 -19.08
CA ILE A 8 -10.12 16.50 -20.50
C ILE A 8 -9.18 15.65 -21.36
N THR A 9 -7.87 15.74 -21.16
CA THR A 9 -6.91 14.88 -21.88
C THR A 9 -7.20 13.41 -21.62
N PHE A 10 -7.40 13.03 -20.36
CA PHE A 10 -7.74 11.66 -19.98
C PHE A 10 -8.99 11.14 -20.71
N PHE A 11 -10.11 11.86 -20.64
CA PHE A 11 -11.38 11.45 -21.26
C PHE A 11 -11.32 11.46 -22.78
N VAL A 12 -10.61 12.42 -23.39
CA VAL A 12 -10.40 12.45 -24.84
C VAL A 12 -9.62 11.22 -25.29
N LEU A 13 -8.50 10.90 -24.64
CA LEU A 13 -7.71 9.70 -24.96
C LEU A 13 -8.55 8.41 -24.75
N LEU A 14 -9.36 8.37 -23.70
CA LEU A 14 -10.26 7.25 -23.42
C LEU A 14 -11.32 7.08 -24.53
N ILE A 15 -11.95 8.17 -24.99
CA ILE A 15 -12.93 8.15 -26.10
C ILE A 15 -12.29 7.70 -27.41
N LEU A 16 -11.00 8.01 -27.61
CA LEU A 16 -10.22 7.54 -28.77
C LEU A 16 -9.81 6.05 -28.66
N ASN A 17 -10.29 5.31 -27.66
CA ASN A 17 -9.95 3.91 -27.39
C ASN A 17 -8.44 3.66 -27.19
N ILE A 18 -7.72 4.65 -26.66
CA ILE A 18 -6.32 4.47 -26.28
C ILE A 18 -6.25 3.62 -25.00
N PRO A 19 -5.26 2.70 -24.86
CA PRO A 19 -5.09 1.91 -23.64
C PRO A 19 -5.04 2.76 -22.38
N ILE A 20 -5.74 2.34 -21.32
CA ILE A 20 -5.96 3.13 -20.09
C ILE A 20 -4.65 3.59 -19.45
N ALA A 21 -3.63 2.74 -19.41
CA ALA A 21 -2.31 3.12 -18.88
C ALA A 21 -1.72 4.33 -19.62
N ILE A 22 -1.89 4.37 -20.95
CA ILE A 22 -1.43 5.50 -21.78
C ILE A 22 -2.32 6.72 -21.53
N CYS A 23 -3.64 6.55 -21.36
CA CYS A 23 -4.54 7.64 -20.99
C CYS A 23 -4.13 8.30 -19.67
N LEU A 24 -3.86 7.49 -18.63
CA LEU A 24 -3.41 7.97 -17.32
C LEU A 24 -2.04 8.65 -17.41
N GLY A 25 -1.07 8.01 -18.07
CA GLY A 25 0.29 8.53 -18.18
C GLY A 25 0.34 9.84 -18.96
N LEU A 26 -0.23 9.87 -20.18
CA LEU A 26 -0.19 11.06 -21.03
C LEU A 26 -1.02 12.22 -20.48
N SER A 27 -2.16 11.95 -19.85
CA SER A 27 -2.93 13.01 -19.19
C SER A 27 -2.17 13.63 -18.01
N SER A 28 -1.47 12.81 -17.24
CA SER A 28 -0.62 13.28 -16.14
C SER A 28 0.59 14.06 -16.65
N VAL A 29 1.26 13.58 -17.70
CA VAL A 29 2.35 14.30 -18.35
C VAL A 29 1.87 15.64 -18.91
N ALA A 30 0.70 15.68 -19.56
CA ALA A 30 0.10 16.91 -20.07
C ALA A 30 -0.21 17.91 -18.94
N ALA A 31 -0.71 17.43 -17.80
CA ALA A 31 -0.95 18.26 -16.63
C ALA A 31 0.36 18.81 -16.03
N ILE A 32 1.40 17.98 -15.92
CA ILE A 32 2.73 18.37 -15.42
C ILE A 32 3.39 19.40 -16.34
N LEU A 33 3.34 19.17 -17.66
CA LEU A 33 3.82 20.13 -18.67
C LEU A 33 3.09 21.46 -18.58
N TYR A 34 1.78 21.43 -18.36
CA TYR A 34 0.97 22.64 -18.21
C TYR A 34 1.26 23.39 -16.89
N SER A 35 1.58 22.67 -15.80
CA SER A 35 1.96 23.29 -14.53
C SER A 35 3.34 23.94 -14.52
N GLY A 36 4.22 23.59 -15.47
CA GLY A 36 5.61 24.07 -15.50
C GLY A 36 6.59 23.27 -14.63
N THR A 37 6.08 22.25 -13.92
CA THR A 37 6.85 21.32 -13.09
C THR A 37 7.80 20.44 -13.93
N SER A 38 8.93 20.02 -13.33
CA SER A 38 9.96 19.21 -13.97
C SER A 38 9.44 17.87 -14.50
N LEU A 39 9.81 17.53 -15.74
CA LEU A 39 9.51 16.22 -16.34
C LEU A 39 10.22 15.05 -15.63
N ASN A 40 11.27 15.31 -14.82
CA ASN A 40 11.93 14.26 -14.03
C ASN A 40 10.97 13.57 -13.05
N ILE A 41 9.94 14.29 -12.59
CA ILE A 41 8.90 13.78 -11.71
C ILE A 41 8.12 12.63 -12.36
N VAL A 42 7.99 12.62 -13.69
CA VAL A 42 7.33 11.55 -14.44
C VAL A 42 8.05 10.22 -14.25
N ALA A 43 9.36 10.18 -14.54
CA ALA A 43 10.15 8.96 -14.44
C ALA A 43 10.22 8.46 -12.99
N THR A 44 10.43 9.39 -12.08
CA THR A 44 10.57 9.16 -10.64
C THR A 44 9.31 8.54 -10.03
N ASN A 45 8.13 9.17 -10.22
CA ASN A 45 6.87 8.64 -9.72
C ASN A 45 6.44 7.33 -10.38
N MET A 46 6.68 7.20 -11.69
CA MET A 46 6.37 5.95 -12.39
C MET A 46 7.21 4.79 -11.86
N TYR A 47 8.50 5.02 -11.57
CA TYR A 47 9.39 4.01 -10.99
C TYR A 47 9.02 3.68 -9.54
N SER A 48 8.82 4.71 -8.70
CA SER A 48 8.39 4.57 -7.31
C SER A 48 7.11 3.75 -7.16
N GLY A 49 6.14 3.98 -8.05
CA GLY A 49 4.87 3.24 -8.07
C GLY A 49 5.02 1.73 -8.28
N ILE A 50 5.99 1.30 -9.09
CA ILE A 50 6.21 -0.12 -9.41
C ILE A 50 7.25 -0.78 -8.51
N SER A 51 8.11 -0.02 -7.85
CA SER A 51 9.20 -0.51 -7.00
C SER A 51 8.76 -0.85 -5.57
N LYS A 52 7.56 -1.42 -5.41
CA LYS A 52 7.00 -1.83 -4.10
C LYS A 52 7.08 -3.34 -3.93
N PHE A 53 7.66 -3.80 -2.82
CA PHE A 53 7.83 -5.24 -2.54
C PHE A 53 6.51 -6.02 -2.60
N LEU A 54 5.41 -5.43 -2.12
CA LEU A 54 4.07 -6.03 -2.13
C LEU A 54 3.55 -6.36 -3.54
N LEU A 55 4.00 -5.64 -4.57
CA LEU A 55 3.55 -5.85 -5.95
C LEU A 55 4.16 -7.10 -6.58
N LEU A 56 5.21 -7.69 -5.99
CA LEU A 56 5.78 -8.97 -6.43
C LEU A 56 4.79 -10.14 -6.32
N ALA A 57 3.77 -10.03 -5.45
CA ALA A 57 2.72 -11.03 -5.36
C ALA A 57 1.91 -11.15 -6.66
N ILE A 58 1.74 -10.05 -7.41
CA ILE A 58 0.98 -10.03 -8.67
C ILE A 58 1.58 -10.98 -9.73
N PRO A 59 2.85 -10.85 -10.16
CA PRO A 59 3.44 -11.76 -11.13
C PRO A 59 3.42 -13.22 -10.66
N PHE A 60 3.66 -13.47 -9.37
CA PHE A 60 3.66 -14.84 -8.85
C PHE A 60 2.27 -15.48 -8.85
N PHE A 61 1.22 -14.75 -8.45
CA PHE A 61 -0.16 -15.27 -8.54
C PHE A 61 -0.62 -15.43 -9.99
N VAL A 62 -0.28 -14.50 -10.88
CA VAL A 62 -0.56 -14.63 -12.32
C VAL A 62 0.13 -15.87 -12.89
N LEU A 63 1.42 -16.07 -12.57
CA LEU A 63 2.19 -17.22 -13.02
C LEU A 63 1.62 -18.53 -12.48
N SER A 64 1.29 -18.58 -11.19
CA SER A 64 0.64 -19.73 -10.54
C SER A 64 -0.68 -20.09 -11.22
N GLY A 65 -1.55 -19.10 -11.46
CA GLY A 65 -2.81 -19.30 -12.18
C GLY A 65 -2.62 -19.91 -13.57
N ASN A 66 -1.66 -19.41 -14.35
CA ASN A 66 -1.36 -19.92 -15.69
C ASN A 66 -0.78 -21.34 -15.66
N ILE A 67 0.11 -21.65 -14.72
CA ILE A 67 0.61 -23.02 -14.50
C ILE A 67 -0.54 -23.97 -14.21
N MET A 68 -1.45 -23.57 -13.32
CA MET A 68 -2.56 -24.41 -12.88
C MET A 68 -3.62 -24.62 -13.95
N ALA A 69 -3.87 -23.61 -14.79
CA ALA A 69 -4.70 -23.76 -15.98
C ALA A 69 -4.11 -24.85 -16.90
N LYS A 70 -2.78 -24.82 -17.11
CA LYS A 70 -2.08 -25.79 -17.96
C LYS A 70 -1.96 -27.18 -17.34
N ALA A 71 -1.90 -27.29 -16.01
CA ALA A 71 -1.79 -28.53 -15.27
C ALA A 71 -3.07 -29.40 -15.30
N GLY A 72 -4.16 -28.93 -15.92
CA GLY A 72 -5.40 -29.68 -16.06
C GLY A 72 -6.21 -29.78 -14.76
N ILE A 73 -5.94 -28.92 -13.77
CA ILE A 73 -6.66 -28.91 -12.49
C ILE A 73 -8.14 -28.59 -12.70
N SER A 74 -8.47 -27.68 -13.61
CA SER A 74 -9.85 -27.30 -13.92
C SER A 74 -10.72 -28.49 -14.29
N LYS A 75 -10.22 -29.41 -15.12
CA LYS A 75 -10.96 -30.62 -15.54
C LYS A 75 -11.25 -31.54 -14.35
N ARG A 76 -10.31 -31.67 -13.43
CA ARG A 76 -10.42 -32.52 -12.23
C ARG A 76 -11.39 -31.92 -11.21
N LEU A 77 -11.30 -30.61 -10.98
CA LEU A 77 -12.24 -29.87 -10.13
C LEU A 77 -13.67 -29.99 -10.67
N ILE A 78 -13.86 -29.78 -11.98
CA ILE A 78 -15.17 -29.93 -12.63
C ILE A 78 -15.72 -31.33 -12.39
N LYS A 79 -14.92 -32.38 -12.66
CA LYS A 79 -15.33 -33.77 -12.47
C LYS A 79 -15.73 -34.07 -11.03
N PHE A 80 -14.95 -33.63 -10.04
CA PHE A 80 -15.29 -33.85 -8.64
C PHE A 80 -16.58 -33.14 -8.24
N VAL A 81 -16.69 -31.84 -8.52
CA VAL A 81 -17.87 -31.05 -8.15
C VAL A 81 -19.13 -31.61 -8.84
N ASP A 82 -19.01 -32.06 -10.10
CA ASP A 82 -20.09 -32.73 -10.83
C ASP A 82 -20.56 -34.01 -10.14
N THR A 83 -19.66 -34.86 -9.62
CA THR A 83 -20.08 -36.04 -8.82
C THR A 83 -20.83 -35.70 -7.54
N CYS A 84 -20.61 -34.49 -7.00
CA CYS A 84 -21.26 -33.99 -5.78
C CYS A 84 -22.62 -33.37 -6.05
N VAL A 85 -22.77 -32.53 -7.09
CA VAL A 85 -23.99 -31.73 -7.32
C VAL A 85 -24.64 -31.90 -8.69
N GLY A 86 -24.01 -32.58 -9.64
CA GLY A 86 -24.50 -32.76 -11.03
C GLY A 86 -25.87 -33.45 -11.13
N HIS A 87 -26.18 -34.33 -10.18
CA HIS A 87 -27.47 -35.02 -10.07
C HIS A 87 -28.65 -34.13 -9.61
N ARG A 88 -28.38 -32.88 -9.21
CA ARG A 88 -29.43 -31.92 -8.84
C ARG A 88 -29.96 -31.19 -10.09
N ARG A 89 -31.16 -30.63 -10.00
CA ARG A 89 -31.72 -29.77 -11.05
C ARG A 89 -30.83 -28.54 -11.25
N GLY A 90 -30.41 -28.29 -12.49
CA GLY A 90 -29.42 -27.27 -12.81
C GLY A 90 -28.00 -27.58 -12.30
N GLY A 91 -27.71 -28.86 -12.00
CA GLY A 91 -26.45 -29.29 -11.38
C GLY A 91 -25.21 -28.75 -12.09
N LEU A 92 -25.17 -28.81 -13.42
CA LEU A 92 -24.01 -28.36 -14.21
C LEU A 92 -23.76 -26.84 -14.14
N ALA A 93 -24.81 -26.05 -13.95
CA ALA A 93 -24.69 -24.60 -13.70
C ALA A 93 -24.20 -24.32 -12.26
N ILE A 94 -24.58 -25.14 -11.29
CA ILE A 94 -24.02 -25.08 -9.92
C ILE A 94 -22.54 -25.50 -9.92
N VAL A 95 -22.18 -26.54 -10.69
CA VAL A 95 -20.78 -26.93 -10.91
C VAL A 95 -19.98 -25.74 -11.43
N CYS A 96 -20.53 -25.00 -12.40
CA CYS A 96 -19.88 -23.82 -12.95
C CYS A 96 -19.58 -22.77 -11.88
N ILE A 97 -20.54 -22.43 -11.01
CA ILE A 97 -20.32 -21.45 -9.94
C ILE A 97 -19.26 -21.93 -8.95
N ILE A 98 -19.39 -23.16 -8.46
CA ILE A 98 -18.48 -23.69 -7.43
C ILE A 98 -17.05 -23.78 -7.98
N VAL A 99 -16.88 -24.33 -9.18
CA VAL A 99 -15.55 -24.45 -9.82
C VAL A 99 -14.98 -23.08 -10.12
N ALA A 100 -15.78 -22.11 -10.57
CA ALA A 100 -15.32 -20.74 -10.80
C ALA A 100 -14.87 -20.07 -9.49
N CYS A 101 -15.55 -20.31 -8.37
CA CYS A 101 -15.13 -19.82 -7.06
C CYS A 101 -13.78 -20.42 -6.63
N PHE A 102 -13.60 -21.74 -6.77
CA PHE A 102 -12.36 -22.42 -6.41
C PHE A 102 -11.20 -22.10 -7.34
N PHE A 103 -11.44 -22.07 -8.65
CA PHE A 103 -10.42 -21.69 -9.63
C PHE A 103 -10.09 -20.21 -9.54
N GLY A 104 -11.08 -19.38 -9.18
CA GLY A 104 -10.90 -17.96 -8.91
C GLY A 104 -9.95 -17.70 -7.76
N ALA A 105 -10.05 -18.48 -6.67
CA ALA A 105 -9.07 -18.49 -5.57
C ALA A 105 -7.64 -18.90 -6.01
N ILE A 106 -7.45 -19.40 -7.23
CA ILE A 106 -6.11 -19.73 -7.75
C ILE A 106 -5.65 -18.66 -8.72
N SER A 107 -6.55 -18.15 -9.58
CA SER A 107 -6.21 -17.21 -10.66
C SER A 107 -6.22 -15.74 -10.22
N GLY A 108 -7.02 -15.38 -9.21
CA GLY A 108 -7.25 -14.01 -8.77
C GLY A 108 -7.79 -13.06 -9.86
N SER A 109 -8.28 -13.60 -10.99
CA SER A 109 -8.65 -12.84 -12.19
C SER A 109 -9.93 -13.37 -12.85
N GLY A 110 -10.92 -12.48 -13.01
CA GLY A 110 -12.19 -12.78 -13.66
C GLY A 110 -12.03 -13.18 -15.13
N PRO A 111 -11.45 -12.33 -16.00
CA PRO A 111 -11.26 -12.64 -17.42
C PRO A 111 -10.48 -13.94 -17.66
N ALA A 112 -9.43 -14.19 -16.87
CA ALA A 112 -8.63 -15.41 -16.97
C ALA A 112 -9.46 -16.65 -16.59
N THR A 113 -10.30 -16.55 -15.56
CA THR A 113 -11.21 -17.63 -15.15
C THR A 113 -12.24 -17.95 -16.22
N VAL A 114 -12.82 -16.93 -16.86
CA VAL A 114 -13.73 -17.12 -18.01
C VAL A 114 -13.03 -17.87 -19.14
N ALA A 115 -11.82 -17.43 -19.53
CA ALA A 115 -11.07 -18.04 -20.61
C ALA A 115 -10.70 -19.50 -20.32
N ALA A 116 -10.28 -19.81 -19.09
CA ALA A 116 -9.85 -21.15 -18.69
C ALA A 116 -11.01 -22.14 -18.55
N LEU A 117 -12.11 -21.72 -17.90
CA LEU A 117 -13.22 -22.61 -17.58
C LEU A 117 -14.33 -22.62 -18.64
N GLY A 118 -14.57 -21.48 -19.29
CA GLY A 118 -15.71 -21.31 -20.18
C GLY A 118 -15.63 -22.18 -21.43
N ALA A 119 -14.43 -22.49 -21.93
CA ALA A 119 -14.21 -23.38 -23.07
C ALA A 119 -14.73 -24.82 -22.82
N VAL A 120 -14.88 -25.21 -21.56
CA VAL A 120 -15.39 -26.54 -21.17
C VAL A 120 -16.83 -26.43 -20.65
N LEU A 121 -17.10 -25.46 -19.77
CA LEU A 121 -18.37 -25.38 -19.05
C LEU A 121 -19.49 -24.74 -19.85
N ILE A 122 -19.22 -23.76 -20.72
CA ILE A 122 -20.27 -23.14 -21.55
C ILE A 122 -20.86 -24.18 -22.51
N PRO A 123 -20.06 -24.91 -23.32
CA PRO A 123 -20.60 -25.98 -24.17
C PRO A 123 -21.33 -27.05 -23.35
N ALA A 124 -20.77 -27.48 -22.21
CA ALA A 124 -21.39 -28.51 -21.38
C ALA A 124 -22.78 -28.08 -20.85
N MET A 125 -22.93 -26.85 -20.36
CA MET A 125 -24.21 -26.31 -19.89
C MET A 125 -25.27 -26.22 -20.99
N VAL A 126 -24.85 -25.94 -22.22
CA VAL A 126 -25.76 -25.84 -23.38
C VAL A 126 -26.16 -27.23 -23.87
N GLU A 127 -25.19 -28.11 -24.09
CA GLU A 127 -25.42 -29.40 -24.75
C GLU A 127 -26.00 -30.46 -23.81
N LYS A 128 -25.50 -30.50 -22.57
CA LYS A 128 -25.94 -31.49 -21.57
C LYS A 128 -26.90 -30.87 -20.58
N GLY A 129 -26.61 -29.64 -20.16
CA GLY A 129 -27.35 -28.92 -19.11
C GLY A 129 -28.73 -28.41 -19.50
N GLY A 130 -29.08 -28.36 -20.79
CA GLY A 130 -30.35 -27.84 -21.27
C GLY A 130 -30.54 -26.32 -21.05
N PHE A 131 -29.46 -25.59 -20.77
CA PHE A 131 -29.50 -24.14 -20.63
C PHE A 131 -29.36 -23.45 -21.99
N SER A 132 -30.03 -22.31 -22.15
CA SER A 132 -29.85 -21.47 -23.34
C SER A 132 -28.42 -20.92 -23.39
N ALA A 133 -27.80 -20.88 -24.58
CA ALA A 133 -26.45 -20.34 -24.75
C ALA A 133 -26.23 -18.96 -24.11
N PRO A 134 -27.13 -17.96 -24.24
CA PRO A 134 -26.95 -16.67 -23.56
C PRO A 134 -26.87 -16.77 -22.03
N PHE A 135 -27.64 -17.68 -21.43
CA PHE A 135 -27.63 -17.88 -19.97
C PHE A 135 -26.34 -18.59 -19.52
N ALA A 136 -25.92 -19.64 -20.23
CA ALA A 136 -24.68 -20.36 -19.93
C ALA A 136 -23.46 -19.42 -20.03
N THR A 137 -23.40 -18.59 -21.07
CA THR A 137 -22.33 -17.61 -21.27
C THR A 137 -22.38 -16.50 -20.19
N ALA A 138 -23.57 -15.96 -19.87
CA ALA A 138 -23.72 -14.97 -18.80
C ALA A 138 -23.35 -15.51 -17.41
N LEU A 139 -23.71 -16.77 -17.11
CA LEU A 139 -23.40 -17.42 -15.85
C LEU A 139 -21.89 -17.64 -15.71
N MET A 140 -21.22 -18.08 -16.76
CA MET A 140 -19.76 -18.23 -16.75
C MET A 140 -19.06 -16.88 -16.51
N ALA A 141 -19.51 -15.82 -17.19
CA ALA A 141 -18.98 -14.47 -16.97
C ALA A 141 -19.16 -14.01 -15.51
N THR A 142 -20.38 -14.16 -14.97
CA THR A 142 -20.72 -13.66 -13.63
C THR A 142 -20.09 -14.47 -12.50
N SER A 143 -20.09 -15.80 -12.61
CA SER A 143 -19.41 -16.66 -11.63
C SER A 143 -17.90 -16.44 -11.62
N SER A 144 -17.30 -16.13 -12.77
CA SER A 144 -15.88 -15.78 -12.85
C SER A 144 -15.58 -14.42 -12.25
N SER A 145 -16.50 -13.44 -12.28
CA SER A 145 -16.29 -12.17 -11.56
C SER A 145 -16.09 -12.36 -10.07
N VAL A 146 -16.67 -13.41 -9.46
CA VAL A 146 -16.47 -13.71 -8.04
C VAL A 146 -15.00 -14.07 -7.75
N ALA A 147 -14.21 -14.47 -8.76
CA ALA A 147 -12.79 -14.76 -8.64
C ALA A 147 -11.94 -13.60 -8.14
N ILE A 148 -12.34 -12.34 -8.40
CA ILE A 148 -11.59 -11.19 -7.87
C ILE A 148 -11.98 -10.85 -6.43
N VAL A 149 -13.03 -11.45 -5.88
CA VAL A 149 -13.48 -11.26 -4.49
C VAL A 149 -12.99 -12.40 -3.60
N ILE A 150 -12.94 -13.64 -4.12
CA ILE A 150 -12.47 -14.80 -3.36
C ILE A 150 -10.94 -14.81 -3.32
N PRO A 151 -10.32 -14.87 -2.13
CA PRO A 151 -8.87 -14.85 -1.99
C PRO A 151 -8.17 -16.17 -2.38
N PRO A 152 -6.87 -16.11 -2.72
CA PRO A 152 -6.05 -14.91 -3.03
C PRO A 152 -6.56 -14.12 -4.24
N SER A 153 -6.59 -12.79 -4.12
CA SER A 153 -7.11 -11.87 -5.14
C SER A 153 -6.10 -10.78 -5.50
N ILE A 154 -5.87 -10.59 -6.81
CA ILE A 154 -4.99 -9.53 -7.32
C ILE A 154 -5.55 -8.15 -6.99
N ALA A 155 -6.88 -7.97 -7.04
CA ALA A 155 -7.52 -6.69 -6.74
C ALA A 155 -7.28 -6.26 -5.28
N PHE A 156 -7.27 -7.21 -4.35
CA PHE A 156 -6.93 -6.94 -2.95
C PHE A 156 -5.46 -6.60 -2.73
N VAL A 157 -4.54 -7.26 -3.45
CA VAL A 157 -3.11 -6.90 -3.42
C VAL A 157 -2.92 -5.46 -3.92
N VAL A 158 -3.58 -5.09 -5.01
CA VAL A 158 -3.56 -3.73 -5.55
C VAL A 158 -4.13 -2.74 -4.55
N TYR A 159 -5.31 -3.01 -3.97
CA TYR A 159 -5.92 -2.15 -2.97
C TYR A 159 -5.01 -1.94 -1.75
N ALA A 160 -4.42 -3.01 -1.22
CA ALA A 160 -3.46 -2.96 -0.12
C ALA A 160 -2.22 -2.12 -0.45
N SER A 161 -1.70 -2.23 -1.67
CA SER A 161 -0.54 -1.44 -2.11
C SER A 161 -0.81 0.08 -2.24
N ILE A 162 -2.07 0.45 -2.48
CA ILE A 162 -2.51 1.85 -2.58
C ILE A 162 -2.80 2.42 -1.18
N THR A 163 -3.46 1.64 -0.33
CA THR A 163 -4.01 2.13 0.95
C THR A 163 -3.12 1.85 2.16
N GLY A 164 -2.14 0.97 2.01
CA GLY A 164 -1.23 0.54 3.09
C GLY A 164 -1.84 -0.52 4.03
N VAL A 165 -3.08 -0.98 3.82
CA VAL A 165 -3.69 -2.03 4.65
C VAL A 165 -3.04 -3.39 4.43
N SER A 166 -3.19 -4.30 5.39
CA SER A 166 -2.65 -5.65 5.29
C SER A 166 -3.33 -6.45 4.17
N ILE A 167 -2.54 -7.10 3.32
CA ILE A 167 -3.06 -8.05 2.31
C ILE A 167 -3.74 -9.24 3.00
N SER A 168 -3.24 -9.67 4.17
CA SER A 168 -3.84 -10.76 4.95
C SER A 168 -5.25 -10.39 5.40
N ASP A 169 -5.44 -9.18 5.93
CA ASP A 169 -6.75 -8.67 6.34
C ASP A 169 -7.71 -8.61 5.15
N MET A 170 -7.24 -8.10 4.01
CA MET A 170 -8.03 -8.04 2.79
C MET A 170 -8.43 -9.43 2.29
N PHE A 171 -7.51 -10.41 2.35
CA PHE A 171 -7.81 -11.79 2.01
C PHE A 171 -8.86 -12.36 2.98
N MET A 172 -8.70 -12.23 4.29
CA MET A 172 -9.72 -12.69 5.25
C MET A 172 -11.07 -12.03 5.01
N ALA A 173 -11.08 -10.72 4.74
CA ALA A 173 -12.29 -9.93 4.55
C ALA A 173 -13.07 -10.31 3.29
N GLY A 174 -12.42 -10.85 2.26
CA GLY A 174 -13.07 -11.28 1.02
C GLY A 174 -13.79 -12.63 1.08
N ILE A 175 -13.48 -13.48 2.08
CA ILE A 175 -14.01 -14.85 2.16
C ILE A 175 -15.54 -14.85 2.26
N VAL A 176 -16.09 -14.14 3.24
CA VAL A 176 -17.54 -14.12 3.50
C VAL A 176 -18.30 -13.46 2.34
N PRO A 177 -17.94 -12.26 1.86
CA PRO A 177 -18.54 -11.65 0.68
C PRO A 177 -18.49 -12.54 -0.57
N GLY A 178 -17.36 -13.20 -0.82
CA GLY A 178 -17.20 -14.12 -1.95
C GLY A 178 -18.13 -15.32 -1.88
N ILE A 179 -18.27 -15.93 -0.69
CA ILE A 179 -19.24 -17.03 -0.47
C ILE A 179 -20.67 -16.54 -0.67
N LEU A 180 -21.02 -15.35 -0.14
CA LEU A 180 -22.36 -14.77 -0.31
C LEU A 180 -22.71 -14.54 -1.78
N LEU A 181 -21.76 -14.02 -2.58
CA LEU A 181 -21.94 -13.88 -4.04
C LEU A 181 -22.16 -15.25 -4.70
N GLY A 182 -21.35 -16.25 -4.37
CA GLY A 182 -21.50 -17.61 -4.90
C GLY A 182 -22.88 -18.21 -4.57
N VAL A 183 -23.33 -18.07 -3.32
CA VAL A 183 -24.66 -18.53 -2.88
C VAL A 183 -25.78 -17.79 -3.60
N ALA A 184 -25.67 -16.46 -3.76
CA ALA A 184 -26.65 -15.66 -4.49
C ALA A 184 -26.80 -16.13 -5.95
N LEU A 185 -25.70 -16.46 -6.61
CA LEU A 185 -25.72 -17.02 -7.97
C LEU A 185 -26.35 -18.42 -8.02
N ILE A 186 -26.10 -19.27 -7.01
CA ILE A 186 -26.73 -20.60 -6.92
C ILE A 186 -28.25 -20.44 -6.81
N VAL A 187 -28.73 -19.48 -6.01
CA VAL A 187 -30.18 -19.17 -5.90
C VAL A 187 -30.77 -18.79 -7.26
N VAL A 188 -30.09 -17.93 -8.04
CA VAL A 188 -30.54 -17.56 -9.40
C VAL A 188 -30.62 -18.79 -10.31
N VAL A 189 -29.62 -19.67 -10.28
CA VAL A 189 -29.63 -20.92 -11.06
C VAL A 189 -30.78 -21.83 -10.65
N MET A 190 -31.06 -21.98 -9.36
CA MET A 190 -32.16 -22.80 -8.87
C MET A 190 -33.53 -22.26 -9.32
N ILE A 191 -33.71 -20.93 -9.33
CA ILE A 191 -34.92 -20.29 -9.82
C ILE A 191 -35.08 -20.51 -11.33
N GLU A 192 -34.01 -20.29 -12.10
CA GLU A 192 -34.04 -20.43 -13.56
C GLU A 192 -34.26 -21.89 -14.00
N ALA A 193 -33.58 -22.83 -13.35
CA ALA A 193 -33.74 -24.26 -13.63
C ALA A 193 -35.17 -24.74 -13.36
N ARG A 194 -35.83 -24.22 -12.30
CA ARG A 194 -37.25 -24.50 -12.03
C ARG A 194 -38.15 -23.87 -13.08
N ARG A 195 -37.93 -22.59 -13.42
CA ARG A 195 -38.76 -21.84 -14.37
C ARG A 195 -38.74 -22.46 -15.77
N LYS A 196 -37.58 -22.93 -16.23
CA LYS A 196 -37.40 -23.56 -17.55
C LYS A 196 -37.57 -25.08 -17.55
N GLY A 197 -37.92 -25.68 -16.41
CA GLY A 197 -38.13 -27.12 -16.31
C GLY A 197 -36.89 -27.96 -16.61
N VAL A 198 -35.69 -27.43 -16.34
CA VAL A 198 -34.41 -28.11 -16.58
C VAL A 198 -34.33 -29.37 -15.71
N GLN A 199 -34.21 -30.52 -16.36
CA GLN A 199 -34.09 -31.80 -15.68
C GLN A 199 -32.64 -32.08 -15.26
N PRO A 200 -32.41 -32.93 -14.25
CA PRO A 200 -31.06 -33.37 -13.90
C PRO A 200 -30.43 -34.14 -15.06
N CYS A 201 -29.20 -33.77 -15.42
CA CYS A 201 -28.49 -34.34 -16.57
C CYS A 201 -27.74 -35.62 -16.21
N GLU A 202 -27.35 -35.76 -14.95
CA GLU A 202 -26.50 -36.84 -14.48
C GLU A 202 -27.20 -37.71 -13.42
N LYS A 203 -26.86 -39.00 -13.39
CA LYS A 203 -27.29 -39.89 -12.31
C LYS A 203 -26.50 -39.59 -11.04
N LYS A 204 -27.08 -39.91 -9.88
CA LYS A 204 -26.39 -39.74 -8.60
C LYS A 204 -25.15 -40.64 -8.56
N ALA A 205 -23.97 -40.04 -8.57
CA ALA A 205 -22.71 -40.75 -8.43
C ALA A 205 -22.64 -41.51 -7.08
N SER A 206 -22.04 -42.69 -7.11
CA SER A 206 -21.78 -43.53 -5.95
C SER A 206 -20.73 -42.90 -5.01
N ALA A 207 -20.71 -43.33 -3.74
CA ALA A 207 -19.70 -42.86 -2.79
C ALA A 207 -18.27 -43.20 -3.25
N LYS A 208 -18.09 -44.34 -3.94
CA LYS A 208 -16.81 -44.76 -4.50
C LYS A 208 -16.33 -43.84 -5.62
N GLU A 209 -17.22 -43.45 -6.53
CA GLU A 209 -16.90 -42.51 -7.63
C GLU A 209 -16.55 -41.13 -7.10
N ARG A 210 -17.29 -40.63 -6.10
CA ARG A 210 -17.00 -39.35 -5.44
C ARG A 210 -15.63 -39.35 -4.77
N TRP A 211 -15.30 -40.42 -4.04
CA TRP A 211 -14.00 -40.55 -3.39
C TRP A 211 -12.84 -40.63 -4.39
N LEU A 212 -13.03 -41.34 -5.50
CA LEU A 212 -12.03 -41.41 -6.56
C LEU A 212 -11.83 -40.06 -7.24
N ALA A 213 -12.92 -39.33 -7.52
CA ALA A 213 -12.84 -37.98 -8.08
C ALA A 213 -12.23 -36.97 -7.09
N PHE A 214 -12.51 -37.11 -5.79
CA PHE A 214 -11.87 -36.30 -4.75
C PHE A 214 -10.37 -36.52 -4.72
N LYS A 215 -9.92 -37.79 -4.72
CA LYS A 215 -8.48 -38.13 -4.76
C LYS A 215 -7.79 -37.55 -6.00
N ASP A 216 -8.46 -37.58 -7.15
CA ASP A 216 -7.95 -37.00 -8.39
C ASP A 216 -7.87 -35.46 -8.32
N ALA A 217 -8.83 -34.80 -7.66
CA ALA A 217 -8.86 -33.34 -7.51
C ALA A 217 -8.09 -32.80 -6.28
N PHE A 218 -7.66 -33.67 -5.37
CA PHE A 218 -7.12 -33.33 -4.04
C PHE A 218 -5.97 -32.31 -4.11
N TRP A 219 -5.02 -32.51 -5.01
CA TRP A 219 -3.86 -31.62 -5.17
C TRP A 219 -4.24 -30.23 -5.68
N GLY A 220 -5.38 -30.09 -6.36
CA GLY A 220 -5.91 -28.79 -6.75
C GLY A 220 -6.51 -28.03 -5.56
N PHE A 221 -7.28 -28.71 -4.72
CA PHE A 221 -7.88 -28.11 -3.51
C PHE A 221 -6.88 -27.73 -2.44
N LEU A 222 -5.76 -28.45 -2.37
CA LEU A 222 -4.70 -28.17 -1.40
C LEU A 222 -4.02 -26.82 -1.67
N MET A 223 -4.11 -26.27 -2.89
CA MET A 223 -3.47 -25.00 -3.24
C MET A 223 -4.00 -23.80 -2.42
N PRO A 224 -5.30 -23.44 -2.45
CA PRO A 224 -5.82 -22.38 -1.58
C PRO A 224 -5.54 -22.63 -0.10
N VAL A 225 -5.51 -23.89 0.34
CA VAL A 225 -5.22 -24.25 1.74
C VAL A 225 -3.75 -23.96 2.09
N ILE A 226 -2.80 -24.25 1.21
CA ILE A 226 -1.37 -23.93 1.42
C ILE A 226 -1.18 -22.42 1.46
N ILE A 227 -1.79 -21.69 0.53
CA ILE A 227 -1.65 -20.23 0.45
C ILE A 227 -2.26 -19.58 1.69
N LEU A 228 -3.55 -19.81 1.93
CA LEU A 228 -4.28 -19.17 3.03
C LEU A 228 -3.81 -19.70 4.39
N GLY A 229 -3.59 -21.01 4.53
CA GLY A 229 -3.09 -21.60 5.77
C GLY A 229 -1.65 -21.18 6.08
N GLY A 230 -0.81 -20.98 5.07
CA GLY A 230 0.56 -20.46 5.25
C GLY A 230 0.58 -18.99 5.66
N ILE A 231 -0.29 -18.16 5.06
CA ILE A 231 -0.44 -16.74 5.43
C ILE A 231 -1.01 -16.60 6.85
N TYR A 232 -2.13 -17.27 7.13
CA TYR A 232 -2.81 -17.16 8.43
C TYR A 232 -2.09 -17.89 9.55
N GLY A 233 -1.28 -18.90 9.23
CA GLY A 233 -0.38 -19.56 10.17
C GLY A 233 0.94 -18.81 10.38
N SER A 234 1.10 -17.61 9.81
CA SER A 234 2.32 -16.78 9.88
C SER A 234 3.59 -17.50 9.41
N VAL A 235 3.45 -18.51 8.53
CA VAL A 235 4.56 -19.26 7.96
C VAL A 235 5.12 -18.53 6.74
N PHE A 236 4.24 -17.90 5.95
CA PHE A 236 4.60 -17.18 4.73
C PHE A 236 3.98 -15.78 4.73
N THR A 237 4.70 -14.80 4.21
CA THR A 237 4.10 -13.54 3.76
C THR A 237 3.21 -13.77 2.54
N PRO A 238 2.29 -12.86 2.19
CA PRO A 238 1.48 -12.98 0.97
C PRO A 238 2.31 -13.13 -0.31
N THR A 239 3.45 -12.43 -0.40
CA THR A 239 4.39 -12.52 -1.52
C THR A 239 5.11 -13.88 -1.55
N GLU A 240 5.57 -14.37 -0.40
CA GLU A 240 6.17 -15.70 -0.29
C GLU A 240 5.15 -16.80 -0.60
N ALA A 241 3.91 -16.67 -0.11
CA ALA A 241 2.83 -17.61 -0.40
C ALA A 241 2.52 -17.67 -1.91
N ALA A 242 2.59 -16.53 -2.60
CA ALA A 242 2.49 -16.49 -4.06
C ALA A 242 3.65 -17.25 -4.73
N ALA A 243 4.89 -17.07 -4.28
CA ALA A 243 6.04 -17.82 -4.80
C ALA A 243 5.93 -19.34 -4.51
N VAL A 244 5.53 -19.71 -3.29
CA VAL A 244 5.26 -21.11 -2.91
C VAL A 244 4.17 -21.71 -3.80
N SER A 245 3.13 -20.94 -4.15
CA SER A 245 2.08 -21.40 -5.06
C SER A 245 2.62 -21.74 -6.46
N VAL A 246 3.60 -20.98 -6.97
CA VAL A 246 4.26 -21.27 -8.25
C VAL A 246 5.03 -22.58 -8.17
N VAL A 247 5.85 -22.76 -7.13
CA VAL A 247 6.66 -23.98 -6.92
C VAL A 247 5.76 -25.21 -6.78
N TYR A 248 4.73 -25.11 -5.94
CA TYR A 248 3.75 -26.18 -5.76
C TYR A 248 2.99 -26.48 -7.05
N GLY A 249 2.60 -25.44 -7.82
CA GLY A 249 1.92 -25.61 -9.10
C GLY A 249 2.76 -26.32 -10.13
N LEU A 250 4.05 -26.01 -10.22
CA LEU A 250 4.99 -26.74 -11.07
C LEU A 250 5.13 -28.19 -10.61
N PHE A 251 5.25 -28.44 -9.31
CA PHE A 251 5.33 -29.79 -8.77
C PHE A 251 4.09 -30.63 -9.13
N VAL A 252 2.89 -30.10 -8.89
CA VAL A 252 1.63 -30.78 -9.23
C VAL A 252 1.50 -30.98 -10.74
N GLY A 253 1.81 -29.95 -11.54
CA GLY A 253 1.70 -30.00 -13.00
C GLY A 253 2.69 -30.94 -13.68
N MET A 254 3.94 -30.99 -13.20
CA MET A 254 5.03 -31.76 -13.83
C MET A 254 5.18 -33.16 -13.25
N VAL A 255 5.07 -33.32 -11.93
CA VAL A 255 5.40 -34.58 -11.24
C VAL A 255 4.15 -35.42 -11.00
N ILE A 256 3.08 -34.81 -10.49
CA ILE A 256 1.85 -35.52 -10.11
C ILE A 256 0.97 -35.80 -11.32
N TYR A 257 0.48 -34.74 -11.98
CA TYR A 257 -0.42 -34.89 -13.14
C TYR A 257 0.33 -35.10 -14.46
N LYS A 258 1.60 -34.69 -14.53
CA LYS A 258 2.46 -34.83 -15.71
C LYS A 258 1.85 -34.22 -16.98
N GLU A 259 1.07 -33.14 -16.82
CA GLU A 259 0.46 -32.40 -17.93
C GLU A 259 1.33 -31.23 -18.42
N VAL A 260 2.19 -30.69 -17.56
CA VAL A 260 3.12 -29.61 -17.92
C VAL A 260 4.49 -30.21 -18.25
N LYS A 261 4.98 -29.98 -19.48
CA LYS A 261 6.34 -30.38 -19.89
C LYS A 261 7.30 -29.20 -19.72
N PHE A 262 8.59 -29.50 -19.63
CA PHE A 262 9.63 -28.46 -19.55
C PHE A 262 9.58 -27.46 -20.71
N LYS A 263 9.17 -27.90 -21.91
CA LYS A 263 8.99 -27.04 -23.09
C LYS A 263 7.83 -26.06 -22.95
N ASP A 264 6.81 -26.38 -22.14
CA ASP A 264 5.64 -25.53 -21.94
C ASP A 264 5.96 -24.36 -21.00
N LEU A 265 7.01 -24.47 -20.16
CA LEU A 265 7.42 -23.44 -19.20
C LEU A 265 7.65 -22.09 -19.87
N PHE A 266 8.33 -22.07 -21.02
CA PHE A 266 8.64 -20.83 -21.71
C PHE A 266 7.36 -20.13 -22.18
N GLY A 267 6.38 -20.88 -22.70
CA GLY A 267 5.08 -20.35 -23.08
C GLY A 267 4.31 -19.77 -21.89
N ILE A 268 4.29 -20.50 -20.77
CA ILE A 268 3.65 -20.08 -19.52
C ILE A 268 4.29 -18.79 -18.99
N LEU A 269 5.62 -18.69 -18.99
CA LEU A 269 6.34 -17.49 -18.57
C LEU A 269 6.02 -16.29 -19.47
N ILE A 270 5.97 -16.47 -20.79
CA ILE A 270 5.59 -15.40 -21.72
C ILE A 270 4.16 -14.92 -21.48
N GLU A 271 3.20 -15.84 -21.34
CA GLU A 271 1.80 -15.48 -21.07
C GLU A 271 1.68 -14.70 -19.75
N SER A 272 2.38 -15.17 -18.71
CA SER A 272 2.39 -14.53 -17.39
C SER A 272 3.05 -13.15 -17.43
N ALA A 273 4.15 -13.00 -18.17
CA ALA A 273 4.85 -11.73 -18.35
C ALA A 273 4.01 -10.71 -19.11
N LYS A 274 3.25 -11.13 -20.14
CA LYS A 274 2.33 -10.24 -20.87
C LYS A 274 1.23 -9.69 -19.96
N THR A 275 0.59 -10.55 -19.17
CA THR A 275 -0.46 -10.14 -18.23
C THR A 275 0.12 -9.23 -17.14
N THR A 276 1.25 -9.61 -16.54
CA THR A 276 1.92 -8.81 -15.50
C THR A 276 2.37 -7.46 -16.04
N GLY A 277 3.01 -7.41 -17.22
CA GLY A 277 3.51 -6.18 -17.82
C GLY A 277 2.41 -5.15 -18.07
N GLY A 278 1.22 -5.62 -18.52
CA GLY A 278 0.05 -4.75 -18.65
C GLY A 278 -0.39 -4.15 -17.31
N ILE A 279 -0.47 -4.98 -16.26
CA ILE A 279 -0.84 -4.53 -14.90
C ILE A 279 0.18 -3.53 -14.36
N MET A 280 1.48 -3.83 -14.47
CA MET A 280 2.55 -2.97 -13.94
C MET A 280 2.65 -1.64 -14.70
N LEU A 281 2.35 -1.60 -15.99
CA LEU A 281 2.28 -0.36 -16.75
C LEU A 281 1.12 0.53 -16.28
N ILE A 282 -0.04 -0.07 -15.98
CA ILE A 282 -1.17 0.65 -15.38
C ILE A 282 -0.76 1.20 -14.01
N VAL A 283 -0.10 0.41 -13.17
CA VAL A 283 0.38 0.82 -11.84
C VAL A 283 1.31 2.03 -11.92
N ALA A 284 2.30 1.99 -12.83
CA ALA A 284 3.24 3.09 -13.04
C ALA A 284 2.51 4.39 -13.43
N ALA A 285 1.68 4.32 -14.46
CA ALA A 285 0.96 5.48 -14.98
C ALA A 285 -0.09 6.02 -13.99
N ALA A 286 -0.74 5.13 -13.25
CA ALA A 286 -1.69 5.49 -12.20
C ALA A 286 -1.02 6.17 -11.01
N THR A 287 0.18 5.74 -10.62
CA THR A 287 0.91 6.37 -9.52
C THR A 287 1.23 7.82 -9.87
N LEU A 288 1.63 8.07 -11.12
CA LEU A 288 1.81 9.43 -11.63
C LEU A 288 0.49 10.22 -11.63
N PHE A 289 -0.61 9.61 -12.05
CA PHE A 289 -1.93 10.25 -12.03
C PHE A 289 -2.38 10.60 -10.61
N SER A 290 -2.17 9.68 -9.65
CA SER A 290 -2.46 9.87 -8.22
C SER A 290 -1.61 11.00 -7.63
N PHE A 291 -0.32 11.06 -7.97
CA PHE A 291 0.57 12.15 -7.62
C PHE A 291 0.00 13.49 -8.12
N VAL A 292 -0.34 13.61 -9.41
CA VAL A 292 -0.92 14.85 -9.98
C VAL A 292 -2.22 15.22 -9.27
N CYS A 293 -3.10 14.27 -8.99
CA CYS A 293 -4.33 14.54 -8.24
C CYS A 293 -4.09 15.08 -6.84
N THR A 294 -3.10 14.54 -6.14
CA THR A 294 -2.77 14.94 -4.76
C THR A 294 -2.06 16.29 -4.75
N GLN A 295 -1.06 16.45 -5.61
CA GLN A 295 -0.23 17.64 -5.70
C GLN A 295 -1.00 18.90 -6.03
N PHE A 296 -1.89 18.82 -7.02
CA PHE A 296 -2.66 19.97 -7.46
C PHE A 296 -3.98 20.14 -6.69
N GLY A 297 -4.09 19.52 -5.51
CA GLY A 297 -5.24 19.65 -4.61
C GLY A 297 -6.56 19.12 -5.18
N ILE A 298 -6.51 18.26 -6.20
CA ILE A 298 -7.70 17.66 -6.82
C ILE A 298 -8.37 16.71 -5.83
N SER A 299 -7.58 15.91 -5.10
CA SER A 299 -8.06 14.99 -4.07
C SER A 299 -8.76 15.76 -2.92
N GLN A 300 -8.19 16.88 -2.47
CA GLN A 300 -8.78 17.76 -1.46
C GLN A 300 -10.04 18.46 -1.96
N ALA A 301 -10.04 18.99 -3.19
CA ALA A 301 -11.22 19.63 -3.78
C ALA A 301 -12.37 18.62 -3.94
N ALA A 302 -12.06 17.42 -4.43
CA ALA A 302 -13.03 16.32 -4.52
C ALA A 302 -13.55 15.93 -3.13
N SER A 303 -12.68 15.87 -2.12
CA SER A 303 -13.05 15.58 -0.73
C SER A 303 -13.96 16.65 -0.13
N GLY A 304 -13.70 17.94 -0.37
CA GLY A 304 -14.56 19.04 0.08
C GLY A 304 -15.94 19.03 -0.61
N LEU A 305 -15.96 18.75 -1.92
CA LEU A 305 -17.20 18.61 -2.69
C LEU A 305 -18.00 17.39 -2.20
N LEU A 306 -17.35 16.25 -2.04
CA LEU A 306 -17.95 15.03 -1.47
C LEU A 306 -18.43 15.27 -0.05
N GLY A 307 -17.68 15.93 0.82
CA GLY A 307 -18.12 16.26 2.19
C GLY A 307 -19.33 17.19 2.22
N SER A 308 -19.45 18.12 1.25
CA SER A 308 -20.62 18.99 1.14
C SER A 308 -21.90 18.25 0.72
N VAL A 309 -21.76 17.19 -0.10
CA VAL A 309 -22.88 16.38 -0.62
C VAL A 309 -23.19 15.20 0.30
N ALA A 310 -22.16 14.47 0.71
CA ALA A 310 -22.19 13.33 1.61
C ALA A 310 -22.10 13.80 3.06
N LYS A 311 -23.21 14.34 3.56
CA LYS A 311 -23.37 14.75 4.96
C LYS A 311 -23.27 13.59 5.96
N ASN A 312 -23.37 12.35 5.48
CA ASN A 312 -23.27 11.13 6.29
C ASN A 312 -22.62 9.97 5.51
N GLN A 313 -22.18 8.97 6.26
CA GLN A 313 -21.53 7.75 5.75
C GLN A 313 -22.38 7.00 4.72
N PHE A 314 -23.71 6.97 4.89
CA PHE A 314 -24.62 6.28 3.98
C PHE A 314 -24.62 6.89 2.58
N THR A 315 -24.71 8.21 2.47
CA THR A 315 -24.70 8.92 1.19
C THR A 315 -23.34 8.78 0.50
N PHE A 316 -22.24 8.82 1.24
CA PHE A 316 -20.90 8.57 0.70
C PHE A 316 -20.81 7.18 0.05
N LEU A 317 -21.18 6.13 0.80
CA LEU A 317 -21.11 4.76 0.32
C LEU A 317 -22.02 4.50 -0.89
N LEU A 318 -23.18 5.16 -0.96
CA LEU A 318 -24.06 5.07 -2.12
C LEU A 318 -23.41 5.69 -3.37
N ILE A 319 -22.79 6.88 -3.24
CA ILE A 319 -22.07 7.54 -4.34
C ILE A 319 -20.90 6.67 -4.81
N VAL A 320 -20.13 6.14 -3.86
CA VAL A 320 -19.03 5.18 -4.11
C VAL A 320 -19.52 3.99 -4.93
N ASN A 321 -20.62 3.34 -4.51
CA ASN A 321 -21.17 2.18 -5.22
C ASN A 321 -21.52 2.52 -6.66
N VAL A 322 -22.21 3.65 -6.88
CA VAL A 322 -22.61 4.08 -8.23
C VAL A 322 -21.37 4.33 -9.10
N ILE A 323 -20.36 5.03 -8.57
CA ILE A 323 -19.14 5.33 -9.32
C ILE A 323 -18.38 4.05 -9.67
N PHE A 324 -18.15 3.16 -8.71
CA PHE A 324 -17.41 1.92 -8.96
C PHE A 324 -18.16 0.95 -9.89
N LEU A 325 -19.49 0.86 -9.80
CA LEU A 325 -20.29 0.06 -10.72
C LEU A 325 -20.15 0.57 -12.16
N ILE A 326 -20.30 1.89 -12.36
CA ILE A 326 -20.14 2.51 -13.68
C ILE A 326 -18.71 2.33 -14.19
N ALA A 327 -17.72 2.60 -13.35
CA ALA A 327 -16.31 2.43 -13.70
C ALA A 327 -16.00 0.99 -14.14
N GLY A 328 -16.41 0.00 -13.34
CA GLY A 328 -16.18 -1.41 -13.63
C GLY A 328 -16.86 -1.89 -14.93
N CYS A 329 -17.85 -1.17 -15.43
CA CYS A 329 -18.42 -1.47 -16.76
C CYS A 329 -17.39 -1.24 -17.86
N PHE A 330 -16.57 -0.18 -17.78
CA PHE A 330 -15.69 0.24 -18.88
C PHE A 330 -14.24 -0.21 -18.72
N ILE A 331 -13.76 -0.34 -17.49
CA ILE A 331 -12.35 -0.60 -17.18
C ILE A 331 -12.21 -1.80 -16.24
N ASP A 332 -11.04 -2.43 -16.24
CA ASP A 332 -10.76 -3.54 -15.34
C ASP A 332 -10.64 -3.08 -13.87
N ALA A 333 -10.79 -4.01 -12.94
CA ALA A 333 -10.83 -3.70 -11.51
C ALA A 333 -9.52 -3.04 -11.02
N ASN A 334 -8.37 -3.49 -11.50
CA ASN A 334 -7.08 -2.96 -11.04
C ASN A 334 -6.92 -1.51 -11.50
N SER A 335 -7.22 -1.22 -12.77
CA SER A 335 -7.25 0.16 -13.29
C SER A 335 -8.19 1.06 -12.49
N ALA A 336 -9.40 0.58 -12.17
CA ALA A 336 -10.37 1.37 -11.42
C ALA A 336 -9.92 1.67 -9.99
N MET A 337 -9.32 0.69 -9.29
CA MET A 337 -8.80 0.90 -7.93
C MET A 337 -7.77 2.03 -7.91
N TYR A 338 -6.82 1.99 -8.83
CA TYR A 338 -5.78 3.00 -8.95
C TYR A 338 -6.30 4.42 -9.23
N ILE A 339 -7.42 4.54 -9.94
CA ILE A 339 -8.01 5.84 -10.28
C ILE A 339 -8.83 6.39 -9.11
N PHE A 340 -9.72 5.59 -8.55
CA PHE A 340 -10.77 6.09 -7.65
C PHE A 340 -10.38 6.01 -6.17
N ILE A 341 -9.54 5.05 -5.75
CA ILE A 341 -9.19 4.89 -4.34
C ILE A 341 -8.44 6.09 -3.77
N PRO A 342 -7.39 6.65 -4.41
CA PRO A 342 -6.71 7.83 -3.87
C PRO A 342 -7.64 9.04 -3.67
N ILE A 343 -8.68 9.16 -4.50
CA ILE A 343 -9.66 10.24 -4.44
C ILE A 343 -10.66 10.02 -3.29
N MET A 344 -11.10 8.77 -3.08
CA MET A 344 -12.18 8.44 -2.14
C MET A 344 -11.69 8.08 -0.74
N LEU A 345 -10.44 7.59 -0.62
CA LEU A 345 -9.87 7.13 0.65
C LEU A 345 -9.80 8.24 1.72
N PRO A 346 -9.38 9.49 1.42
CA PRO A 346 -9.37 10.55 2.41
C PRO A 346 -10.76 10.82 3.00
N VAL A 347 -11.80 10.80 2.15
CA VAL A 347 -13.20 10.98 2.57
C VAL A 347 -13.67 9.80 3.42
N CYS A 348 -13.35 8.57 3.01
CA CYS A 348 -13.63 7.35 3.76
C CYS A 348 -13.06 7.43 5.18
N LYS A 349 -11.79 7.83 5.30
CA LYS A 349 -11.12 8.03 6.60
C LYS A 349 -11.75 9.15 7.42
N SER A 350 -12.08 10.28 6.81
CA SER A 350 -12.72 11.41 7.53
C SER A 350 -14.10 11.07 8.10
N LEU A 351 -14.83 10.15 7.45
CA LEU A 351 -16.14 9.68 7.88
C LEU A 351 -16.04 8.49 8.87
N GLY A 352 -14.83 8.05 9.20
CA GLY A 352 -14.60 6.93 10.12
C GLY A 352 -15.06 5.57 9.59
N TYR A 353 -15.17 5.40 8.26
CA TYR A 353 -15.49 4.11 7.67
C TYR A 353 -14.24 3.23 7.58
N ASP A 354 -14.40 1.96 7.94
CA ASP A 354 -13.32 0.98 7.95
C ASP A 354 -12.70 0.81 6.56
N VAL A 355 -11.36 0.93 6.49
CA VAL A 355 -10.62 0.95 5.23
C VAL A 355 -10.60 -0.43 4.57
N VAL A 356 -10.52 -1.52 5.34
CA VAL A 356 -10.56 -2.89 4.80
C VAL A 356 -11.95 -3.19 4.24
N ALA A 357 -13.02 -2.82 4.97
CA ALA A 357 -14.38 -2.95 4.50
C ALA A 357 -14.62 -2.12 3.22
N PHE A 358 -14.04 -0.91 3.14
CA PHE A 358 -14.08 -0.09 1.93
C PHE A 358 -13.44 -0.79 0.73
N GLY A 359 -12.30 -1.44 0.92
CA GLY A 359 -11.65 -2.23 -0.12
C GLY A 359 -12.49 -3.41 -0.59
N VAL A 360 -13.18 -4.11 0.31
CA VAL A 360 -14.13 -5.16 -0.06
C VAL A 360 -15.30 -4.59 -0.86
N VAL A 361 -15.90 -3.47 -0.42
CA VAL A 361 -16.99 -2.80 -1.14
C VAL A 361 -16.55 -2.39 -2.55
N ALA A 362 -15.38 -1.77 -2.69
CA ALA A 362 -14.85 -1.39 -4.00
C ALA A 362 -14.63 -2.62 -4.89
N THR A 363 -14.09 -3.71 -4.35
CA THR A 363 -13.82 -4.95 -5.10
C THR A 363 -15.11 -5.63 -5.56
N VAL A 364 -16.13 -5.71 -4.70
CA VAL A 364 -17.45 -6.28 -5.05
C VAL A 364 -18.15 -5.42 -6.11
N ASN A 365 -18.12 -4.09 -5.99
CA ASN A 365 -18.66 -3.20 -7.02
C ASN A 365 -18.00 -3.46 -8.38
N LEU A 366 -16.67 -3.55 -8.41
CA LEU A 366 -15.90 -3.76 -9.63
C LEU A 366 -16.15 -5.16 -10.21
N ALA A 367 -16.31 -6.18 -9.38
CA ALA A 367 -16.69 -7.53 -9.82
C ALA A 367 -18.03 -7.53 -10.56
N ILE A 368 -19.02 -6.79 -10.02
CA ILE A 368 -20.34 -6.61 -10.65
C ILE A 368 -20.22 -5.77 -11.92
N GLY A 369 -19.44 -4.69 -11.88
CA GLY A 369 -19.19 -3.82 -13.04
C GLY A 369 -18.62 -4.59 -14.23
N GLN A 370 -17.68 -5.50 -14.00
CA GLN A 370 -17.05 -6.32 -15.05
C GLN A 370 -18.01 -7.25 -15.80
N VAL A 371 -19.24 -7.41 -15.32
CA VAL A 371 -20.31 -8.18 -15.98
C VAL A 371 -21.56 -7.34 -16.26
N THR A 372 -21.47 -6.02 -16.08
CA THR A 372 -22.55 -5.08 -16.33
C THR A 372 -22.36 -4.38 -17.68
N PRO A 373 -23.37 -4.38 -18.57
CA PRO A 373 -23.32 -3.61 -19.82
C PRO A 373 -23.16 -2.11 -19.54
N PRO A 374 -22.51 -1.32 -20.43
CA PRO A 374 -22.41 -1.55 -21.88
C PRO A 374 -21.22 -2.38 -22.36
N VAL A 375 -20.13 -2.46 -21.58
CA VAL A 375 -18.91 -3.18 -21.97
C VAL A 375 -18.78 -4.47 -21.16
N GLY A 376 -18.34 -4.40 -19.89
CA GLY A 376 -18.20 -5.56 -19.02
C GLY A 376 -17.20 -6.58 -19.59
N VAL A 377 -15.91 -6.43 -19.25
CA VAL A 377 -14.80 -7.23 -19.82
C VAL A 377 -15.07 -8.74 -19.77
N ASN A 378 -15.68 -9.25 -18.70
CA ASN A 378 -15.96 -10.68 -18.56
C ASN A 378 -17.04 -11.16 -19.54
N LEU A 379 -18.00 -10.31 -19.91
CA LEU A 379 -19.00 -10.62 -20.94
C LEU A 379 -18.33 -10.81 -22.31
N PHE A 380 -17.39 -9.93 -22.67
CA PHE A 380 -16.68 -10.01 -23.95
C PHE A 380 -15.81 -11.26 -24.05
N VAL A 381 -15.08 -11.58 -22.99
CA VAL A 381 -14.30 -12.82 -22.95
C VAL A 381 -15.23 -14.03 -23.06
N ALA A 382 -16.38 -14.03 -22.39
CA ALA A 382 -17.33 -15.14 -22.46
C ALA A 382 -17.95 -15.29 -23.86
N ILE A 383 -18.28 -14.19 -24.55
CA ILE A 383 -18.78 -14.20 -25.93
C ILE A 383 -17.74 -14.78 -26.90
N SER A 384 -16.45 -14.54 -26.66
CA SER A 384 -15.36 -15.02 -27.52
C SER A 384 -15.20 -16.54 -27.52
N ILE A 385 -15.82 -17.24 -26.55
CA ILE A 385 -15.71 -18.68 -26.39
C ILE A 385 -16.62 -19.40 -27.39
N LYS A 386 -16.02 -20.27 -28.20
CA LYS A 386 -16.75 -21.09 -29.17
C LYS A 386 -17.60 -22.14 -28.44
N ILE A 387 -18.91 -22.13 -28.70
CA ILE A 387 -19.86 -23.08 -28.11
C ILE A 387 -20.03 -24.30 -29.02
N LYS A 388 -20.43 -24.05 -30.27
CA LYS A 388 -20.66 -25.05 -31.31
C LYS A 388 -20.51 -24.40 -32.68
N GLU A 389 -20.27 -25.18 -33.73
CA GLU A 389 -20.24 -24.64 -35.10
C GLU A 389 -21.56 -23.94 -35.41
N GLY A 390 -21.49 -22.64 -35.72
CA GLY A 390 -22.65 -21.80 -36.05
C GLY A 390 -23.44 -21.20 -34.87
N LEU A 391 -23.08 -21.48 -33.61
CA LEU A 391 -23.77 -20.95 -32.43
C LEU A 391 -22.93 -19.88 -31.71
N SER A 392 -23.22 -18.61 -31.96
CA SER A 392 -22.59 -17.46 -31.29
C SER A 392 -23.61 -16.67 -30.46
N VAL A 393 -23.21 -16.22 -29.28
CA VAL A 393 -24.04 -15.35 -28.43
C VAL A 393 -23.70 -13.89 -28.75
N THR A 394 -24.71 -13.07 -29.03
CA THR A 394 -24.50 -11.63 -29.24
C THR A 394 -24.46 -10.87 -27.92
N LEU A 395 -23.82 -9.69 -27.92
CA LEU A 395 -23.81 -8.81 -26.74
C LEU A 395 -25.24 -8.50 -26.25
N GLN A 396 -26.19 -8.27 -27.16
CA GLN A 396 -27.58 -8.01 -26.79
C GLN A 396 -28.24 -9.19 -26.06
N GLN A 397 -27.94 -10.42 -26.48
CA GLN A 397 -28.50 -11.63 -25.87
C GLN A 397 -27.92 -11.87 -24.47
N ILE A 398 -26.60 -11.75 -24.30
CA ILE A 398 -25.97 -11.93 -22.99
C ILE A 398 -26.33 -10.80 -22.02
N SER A 399 -26.43 -9.55 -22.49
CA SER A 399 -26.79 -8.39 -21.66
C SER A 399 -28.17 -8.52 -21.05
N LYS A 400 -29.12 -9.18 -21.72
CA LYS A 400 -30.43 -9.51 -21.14
C LYS A 400 -30.36 -10.69 -20.19
N ALA A 401 -29.54 -11.69 -20.49
CA ALA A 401 -29.41 -12.91 -19.70
C ALA A 401 -28.70 -12.70 -18.36
N VAL A 402 -27.81 -11.70 -18.26
CA VAL A 402 -27.02 -11.42 -17.05
C VAL A 402 -27.80 -10.65 -15.97
N VAL A 403 -28.88 -9.95 -16.34
CA VAL A 403 -29.66 -9.07 -15.43
C VAL A 403 -30.06 -9.75 -14.10
N PRO A 404 -30.59 -10.99 -14.07
CA PRO A 404 -30.94 -11.63 -12.81
C PRO A 404 -29.73 -11.88 -11.89
N MET A 405 -28.56 -12.13 -12.49
CA MET A 405 -27.31 -12.38 -11.77
C MET A 405 -26.73 -11.07 -11.22
N ILE A 406 -26.82 -9.98 -11.99
CA ILE A 406 -26.49 -8.63 -11.51
C ILE A 406 -27.39 -8.25 -10.35
N ALA A 407 -28.72 -8.43 -10.47
CA ALA A 407 -29.66 -8.10 -9.40
C ALA A 407 -29.35 -8.84 -8.10
N ALA A 408 -29.04 -10.14 -8.19
CA ALA A 408 -28.64 -10.94 -7.02
C ALA A 408 -27.31 -10.45 -6.42
N SER A 409 -26.34 -10.09 -7.26
CA SER A 409 -25.04 -9.59 -6.81
C SER A 409 -25.15 -8.19 -6.19
N LEU A 410 -26.04 -7.32 -6.71
CA LEU A 410 -26.34 -6.02 -6.13
C LEU A 410 -26.99 -6.14 -4.75
N ALA A 411 -27.83 -7.16 -4.52
CA ALA A 411 -28.37 -7.42 -3.19
C ALA A 411 -27.26 -7.76 -2.19
N VAL A 412 -26.27 -8.58 -2.60
CA VAL A 412 -25.09 -8.88 -1.77
C VAL A 412 -24.23 -7.63 -1.57
N LEU A 413 -24.03 -6.81 -2.60
CA LEU A 413 -23.32 -5.54 -2.49
C LEU A 413 -23.95 -4.64 -1.42
N LEU A 414 -25.28 -4.46 -1.41
CA LEU A 414 -25.95 -3.64 -0.40
C LEU A 414 -25.73 -4.19 1.02
N ILE A 415 -25.73 -5.51 1.19
CA ILE A 415 -25.41 -6.16 2.48
C ILE A 415 -23.97 -5.83 2.90
N VAL A 416 -23.01 -6.02 1.99
CA VAL A 416 -21.58 -5.76 2.26
C VAL A 416 -21.30 -4.29 2.54
N THR A 417 -21.98 -3.37 1.83
CA THR A 417 -21.83 -1.92 2.00
C THR A 417 -22.35 -1.45 3.37
N TYR A 418 -23.59 -1.82 3.72
CA TYR A 418 -24.26 -1.27 4.90
C TYR A 418 -24.10 -2.10 6.17
N ILE A 419 -23.65 -3.35 6.05
CA ILE A 419 -23.34 -4.23 7.18
C ILE A 419 -21.84 -4.59 7.10
N PRO A 420 -20.93 -3.66 7.44
CA PRO A 420 -19.49 -3.84 7.23
C PRO A 420 -18.90 -4.98 8.07
N VAL A 421 -19.59 -5.45 9.12
CA VAL A 421 -19.25 -6.67 9.88
C VAL A 421 -19.16 -7.90 8.97
N VAL A 422 -19.89 -7.93 7.86
CA VAL A 422 -19.79 -9.01 6.87
C VAL A 422 -18.40 -9.07 6.24
N SER A 423 -17.73 -7.91 6.12
CA SER A 423 -16.38 -7.78 5.58
C SER A 423 -15.33 -7.92 6.68
N TYR A 424 -15.39 -7.09 7.73
CA TYR A 424 -14.32 -7.06 8.74
C TYR A 424 -14.50 -8.06 9.89
N GLY A 425 -15.69 -8.65 10.05
CA GLY A 425 -16.01 -9.46 11.22
C GLY A 425 -15.13 -10.71 11.35
N LEU A 426 -14.83 -11.38 10.23
CA LEU A 426 -13.93 -12.53 10.22
C LEU A 426 -12.46 -12.13 10.50
N PRO A 427 -11.87 -11.12 9.84
CA PRO A 427 -10.56 -10.58 10.21
C PRO A 427 -10.46 -10.26 11.70
N LYS A 428 -11.44 -9.52 12.25
CA LYS A 428 -11.42 -9.07 13.65
C LYS A 428 -11.60 -10.19 14.67
N LEU A 429 -12.27 -11.28 14.30
CA LEU A 429 -12.45 -12.46 15.16
C LEU A 429 -11.19 -13.33 15.25
N LEU A 430 -10.36 -13.32 14.21
CA LEU A 430 -9.12 -14.09 14.12
C LEU A 430 -7.88 -13.26 14.47
N ASP A 431 -8.06 -11.97 14.71
CA ASP A 431 -7.03 -11.06 15.19
C ASP A 431 -6.84 -11.26 16.70
N GLU A 432 -5.90 -12.12 17.09
CA GLU A 432 -5.58 -12.39 18.50
C GLU A 432 -4.69 -11.30 19.13
N ASP A 433 -4.03 -10.45 18.33
CA ASP A 433 -2.97 -9.52 18.78
C ASP A 433 -3.27 -8.03 18.53
N GLY A 434 -4.42 -7.66 17.95
CA GLY A 434 -4.75 -6.25 17.64
C GLY A 434 -4.13 -5.72 16.34
N ALA A 435 -3.72 -6.62 15.44
CA ALA A 435 -3.06 -6.33 14.17
C ALA A 435 -4.01 -5.85 13.06
N TYR A 436 -5.33 -5.84 13.29
CA TYR A 436 -6.31 -5.48 12.27
C TYR A 436 -6.16 -4.02 11.79
N THR A 437 -5.88 -3.85 10.50
CA THR A 437 -5.54 -2.55 9.90
C THR A 437 -6.75 -1.68 9.51
N GLY A 438 -7.97 -2.23 9.53
CA GLY A 438 -9.15 -1.55 8.98
C GLY A 438 -9.78 -0.50 9.89
N ASN A 439 -9.60 -0.60 11.21
CA ASN A 439 -10.28 0.24 12.19
C ASN A 439 -9.31 0.94 13.15
N LYS A 440 -8.26 1.55 12.60
CA LYS A 440 -7.61 2.66 13.28
C LYS A 440 -8.36 3.93 12.89
N GLY A 441 -9.52 4.12 13.53
CA GLY A 441 -10.04 5.47 13.70
C GLY A 441 -8.91 6.33 14.25
N VAL A 442 -8.92 7.61 13.91
CA VAL A 442 -8.02 8.60 14.50
C VAL A 442 -8.13 8.46 16.03
N VAL A 443 -7.27 7.64 16.63
CA VAL A 443 -6.90 7.84 18.02
C VAL A 443 -6.08 9.09 17.90
N SER A 444 -6.79 10.21 18.01
CA SER A 444 -6.17 11.42 18.45
C SER A 444 -5.56 11.04 19.79
N SER A 445 -4.29 10.65 19.79
CA SER A 445 -3.39 11.09 20.83
C SER A 445 -3.43 12.62 20.77
N GLN A 446 -4.54 13.20 21.25
CA GLN A 446 -4.48 14.45 21.97
C GLN A 446 -3.65 14.11 23.21
N SER A 447 -2.34 14.01 23.02
CA SER A 447 -1.41 14.47 24.03
C SER A 447 -1.92 15.85 24.37
N SER A 448 -2.42 15.95 25.61
CA SER A 448 -2.87 17.15 26.29
C SER A 448 -2.37 18.43 25.64
N VAL A 449 -3.31 19.30 25.27
CA VAL A 449 -3.15 20.73 24.98
C VAL A 449 -1.80 21.24 25.47
N ASN A 450 -0.79 21.24 24.59
CA ASN A 450 0.46 21.90 24.87
C ASN A 450 0.15 23.40 24.87
N ASP A 451 0.63 24.09 25.91
CA ASP A 451 0.46 25.53 26.03
C ASP A 451 1.30 26.22 24.95
N ASP A 452 0.71 26.36 23.76
CA ASP A 452 1.28 27.05 22.61
C ASP A 452 1.56 28.54 22.88
N SER A 453 1.11 29.08 24.03
CA SER A 453 1.22 30.51 24.35
C SER A 453 2.67 31.00 24.54
N GLU A 454 3.62 30.08 24.71
CA GLU A 454 5.06 30.38 24.80
C GLU A 454 5.68 30.67 23.43
N PHE A 455 5.13 30.13 22.34
CA PHE A 455 5.68 30.26 20.98
C PHE A 455 4.89 31.30 20.19
N THR A 456 5.27 32.57 20.35
CA THR A 456 4.65 33.71 19.67
C THR A 456 5.63 34.45 18.80
N ILE A 457 5.13 35.02 17.69
CA ILE A 457 5.89 35.86 16.77
C ILE A 457 5.29 37.27 16.74
N GLY A 458 6.12 38.28 16.44
CA GLY A 458 5.65 39.64 16.19
C GLY A 458 4.77 39.75 14.94
N ASP A 459 4.02 40.86 14.84
CA ASP A 459 3.29 41.20 13.60
C ASP A 459 4.24 41.92 12.62
N TYR A 460 4.48 41.29 11.47
CA TYR A 460 5.32 41.79 10.38
C TYR A 460 4.54 41.93 9.07
N SER A 461 3.21 42.04 9.15
CA SER A 461 2.33 42.16 7.98
C SER A 461 2.63 43.39 7.11
N ASN A 462 3.33 44.38 7.66
CA ASN A 462 3.78 45.60 6.98
C ASN A 462 4.96 45.41 6.00
N LEU A 463 5.62 44.24 5.97
CA LEU A 463 6.81 44.01 5.12
C LEU A 463 6.49 43.70 3.65
N ASN A 464 5.34 44.12 3.12
CA ASN A 464 4.94 43.94 1.70
C ASN A 464 5.05 42.49 1.19
N TRP A 465 4.54 41.53 1.97
CA TRP A 465 4.53 40.12 1.59
C TRP A 465 3.71 39.86 0.33
N LYS A 466 4.25 39.05 -0.59
CA LYS A 466 3.49 38.49 -1.70
C LYS A 466 2.61 37.35 -1.19
N GLU A 467 1.41 37.22 -1.76
CA GLU A 467 0.58 36.05 -1.48
C GLU A 467 1.22 34.80 -2.04
N GLN A 468 1.54 33.86 -1.16
CA GLN A 468 2.17 32.60 -1.50
C GLN A 468 1.60 31.46 -0.66
N THR A 469 1.68 30.26 -1.20
CA THR A 469 1.38 29.03 -0.47
C THR A 469 2.58 28.12 -0.60
N TRP A 470 3.09 27.66 0.54
CA TRP A 470 4.23 26.76 0.64
C TRP A 470 3.76 25.40 1.10
N ASN A 471 4.18 24.36 0.40
CA ASN A 471 3.91 23.00 0.79
C ASN A 471 5.07 22.50 1.66
N PHE A 472 4.73 22.16 2.90
CA PHE A 472 5.60 21.50 3.85
C PHE A 472 5.46 19.98 3.70
N THR A 473 6.56 19.23 3.74
CA THR A 473 6.53 17.75 3.76
C THR A 473 7.39 17.16 4.87
N CYS A 474 6.98 16.01 5.38
CA CYS A 474 7.73 15.17 6.33
C CYS A 474 7.39 13.68 6.10
N SER A 475 8.30 12.78 6.49
CA SER A 475 8.11 11.33 6.26
C SER A 475 7.15 10.65 7.22
N THR A 476 6.94 11.21 8.41
CA THR A 476 6.15 10.62 9.49
C THR A 476 4.66 10.92 9.34
N THR A 477 3.81 10.28 10.14
CA THR A 477 2.34 10.40 10.03
C THR A 477 1.83 11.79 10.45
N GLU A 478 0.57 12.08 10.12
CA GLU A 478 -0.09 13.36 10.46
C GLU A 478 -0.07 13.69 11.96
N THR A 479 0.03 12.70 12.85
CA THR A 479 0.04 12.90 14.32
C THR A 479 1.46 13.02 14.89
N SER A 480 2.49 12.97 14.05
CA SER A 480 3.88 13.02 14.49
C SER A 480 4.32 14.42 14.91
N THR A 481 5.36 14.47 15.74
CA THR A 481 6.01 15.70 16.21
C THR A 481 6.58 16.51 15.04
N TRP A 482 7.05 15.86 13.97
CA TRP A 482 7.57 16.54 12.78
C TRP A 482 6.46 17.31 12.05
N ALA A 483 5.28 16.70 11.92
CA ALA A 483 4.12 17.33 11.30
C ALA A 483 3.59 18.49 12.17
N GLU A 484 3.61 18.34 13.50
CA GLU A 484 3.28 19.43 14.43
C GLU A 484 4.29 20.59 14.36
N GLY A 485 5.59 20.31 14.22
CA GLY A 485 6.61 21.34 13.98
C GLY A 485 6.34 22.13 12.70
N GLY A 486 5.98 21.44 11.61
CA GLY A 486 5.55 22.09 10.36
C GLY A 486 4.28 22.93 10.49
N ARG A 487 3.29 22.45 11.25
CA ARG A 487 2.06 23.21 11.56
C ARG A 487 2.35 24.44 12.40
N MET A 488 3.23 24.33 13.40
CA MET A 488 3.64 25.46 14.23
C MET A 488 4.31 26.53 13.36
N PHE A 489 5.25 26.15 12.49
CA PHE A 489 5.84 27.08 11.53
C PHE A 489 4.78 27.76 10.65
N GLY A 490 3.82 26.99 10.14
CA GLY A 490 2.71 27.52 9.34
C GLY A 490 1.87 28.55 10.09
N LYS A 491 1.51 28.26 11.35
CA LYS A 491 0.77 29.15 12.24
C LYS A 491 1.55 30.45 12.50
N LEU A 492 2.85 30.36 12.80
CA LEU A 492 3.72 31.52 13.02
C LEU A 492 3.84 32.37 11.76
N MET A 493 4.05 31.75 10.59
CA MET A 493 4.10 32.48 9.31
C MET A 493 2.77 33.15 8.97
N GLU A 494 1.64 32.50 9.21
CA GLU A 494 0.33 33.11 8.97
C GLU A 494 0.10 34.33 9.87
N GLN A 495 0.47 34.23 11.16
CA GLN A 495 0.42 35.33 12.12
C GLN A 495 1.35 36.48 11.72
N ALA A 496 2.62 36.19 11.47
CA ALA A 496 3.64 37.19 11.16
C ALA A 496 3.35 37.94 9.85
N THR A 497 2.70 37.30 8.88
CA THR A 497 2.47 37.88 7.55
C THR A 497 1.05 38.42 7.34
N GLY A 498 0.17 38.33 8.35
CA GLY A 498 -1.24 38.70 8.21
C GLY A 498 -1.98 37.81 7.20
N GLY A 499 -1.60 36.53 7.10
CA GLY A 499 -2.23 35.55 6.21
C GLY A 499 -1.72 35.53 4.77
N LYS A 500 -0.67 36.31 4.45
CA LYS A 500 -0.10 36.39 3.09
C LYS A 500 0.72 35.16 2.71
N ILE A 501 1.40 34.56 3.67
CA ILE A 501 2.06 33.27 3.48
C ILE A 501 1.24 32.21 4.21
N LYS A 502 0.83 31.18 3.46
CA LYS A 502 0.15 30.00 4.00
C LYS A 502 1.02 28.78 3.83
N VAL A 503 1.03 27.91 4.83
CA VAL A 503 1.76 26.65 4.78
C VAL A 503 0.77 25.49 4.81
N ASN A 504 0.76 24.69 3.75
CA ASN A 504 0.01 23.44 3.69
C ASN A 504 0.92 22.30 4.14
N VAL A 505 0.53 21.58 5.19
CA VAL A 505 1.30 20.47 5.73
C VAL A 505 0.89 19.17 5.04
N TYR A 506 1.88 18.46 4.50
CA TYR A 506 1.69 17.17 3.87
C TYR A 506 2.56 16.09 4.53
N ALA A 507 1.98 15.30 5.44
CA ALA A 507 2.71 14.25 6.14
C ALA A 507 2.84 12.96 5.30
N ALA A 508 3.55 11.97 5.84
CA ALA A 508 3.78 10.64 5.28
C ALA A 508 4.38 10.65 3.86
N ASP A 509 5.13 11.70 3.52
CA ASP A 509 5.64 11.95 2.17
C ASP A 509 4.55 11.79 1.10
N GLN A 510 3.30 12.21 1.39
CA GLN A 510 2.18 12.03 0.48
C GLN A 510 2.37 12.76 -0.85
N LEU A 511 3.21 13.80 -0.86
CA LEU A 511 3.63 14.50 -2.05
C LEU A 511 4.55 13.64 -2.93
N THR A 512 5.28 12.68 -2.39
CA THR A 512 6.21 11.82 -3.12
C THR A 512 5.86 10.35 -2.97
N ASN A 513 4.56 10.05 -2.79
CA ASN A 513 4.02 8.69 -2.66
C ASN A 513 4.71 7.83 -1.58
N GLY A 514 5.16 8.46 -0.49
CA GLY A 514 5.86 7.79 0.60
C GLY A 514 7.35 7.56 0.36
N ASN A 515 7.92 8.08 -0.74
CA ASN A 515 9.36 8.01 -1.02
C ASN A 515 10.10 9.20 -0.41
N GLN A 516 10.99 8.89 0.53
CA GLN A 516 11.64 9.88 1.38
C GLN A 516 12.74 10.65 0.63
N SER A 517 13.57 9.97 -0.16
CA SER A 517 14.61 10.62 -0.95
C SER A 517 14.01 11.52 -2.03
N GLU A 518 12.89 11.11 -2.63
CA GLU A 518 12.18 11.98 -3.58
C GLU A 518 11.64 13.25 -2.91
N GLY A 519 11.22 13.18 -1.64
CA GLY A 519 10.80 14.35 -0.87
C GLY A 519 11.92 15.38 -0.73
N ILE A 520 13.14 14.93 -0.48
CA ILE A 520 14.33 15.79 -0.42
C ILE A 520 14.67 16.37 -1.80
N GLN A 521 14.59 15.56 -2.87
CA GLN A 521 14.82 16.06 -4.22
C GLN A 521 13.79 17.13 -4.61
N ALA A 522 12.51 16.92 -4.28
CA ALA A 522 11.45 17.89 -4.54
C ALA A 522 11.68 19.21 -3.78
N LEU A 523 12.24 19.15 -2.56
CA LEU A 523 12.65 20.34 -1.81
C LEU A 523 13.79 21.09 -2.49
N MET A 524 14.82 20.40 -2.96
CA MET A 524 15.95 21.00 -3.70
C MET A 524 15.47 21.67 -5.00
N ASP A 525 14.49 21.06 -5.66
CA ASP A 525 13.86 21.60 -6.87
C ASP A 525 12.96 22.81 -6.55
N GLY A 526 12.37 22.85 -5.35
CA GLY A 526 11.46 23.91 -4.88
C GLY A 526 10.02 23.75 -5.37
N ASP A 527 9.71 22.63 -6.05
CA ASP A 527 8.39 22.27 -6.57
C ASP A 527 8.25 20.75 -6.59
N PRO A 528 7.15 20.18 -6.08
CA PRO A 528 6.04 20.83 -5.41
C PRO A 528 6.28 21.11 -3.92
N VAL A 529 7.48 20.85 -3.42
CA VAL A 529 7.86 21.01 -2.01
C VAL A 529 8.70 22.28 -1.85
N GLN A 530 8.27 23.19 -0.99
CA GLN A 530 9.04 24.40 -0.68
C GLN A 530 9.76 24.28 0.65
N ILE A 531 9.18 23.53 1.59
CA ILE A 531 9.69 23.39 2.96
C ILE A 531 9.64 21.91 3.34
N SER A 532 10.63 21.44 4.10
CA SER A 532 10.58 20.09 4.66
C SER A 532 11.24 20.01 6.02
N MET A 533 10.83 19.02 6.81
CA MET A 533 11.51 18.59 8.03
C MET A 533 11.74 17.09 7.93
N HIS A 534 12.98 16.70 7.63
CA HIS A 534 13.36 15.30 7.37
C HIS A 534 14.65 14.92 8.09
N SER A 535 14.76 13.63 8.44
CA SER A 535 15.94 13.07 9.11
C SER A 535 17.21 13.21 8.27
N ASN A 536 18.32 13.54 8.93
CA ASN A 536 19.66 13.58 8.33
C ASN A 536 20.03 12.26 7.63
N LEU A 537 19.47 11.14 8.09
CA LEU A 537 19.68 9.82 7.48
C LEU A 537 19.16 9.77 6.04
N ILE A 538 18.05 10.44 5.75
CA ILE A 538 17.44 10.50 4.41
C ILE A 538 18.27 11.39 3.50
N TYR A 539 18.73 12.54 4.01
CA TYR A 539 19.66 13.41 3.30
C TYR A 539 20.98 12.71 2.96
N SER A 540 21.36 11.69 3.74
CA SER A 540 22.59 10.94 3.51
C SER A 540 22.63 10.16 2.20
N SER A 541 21.48 9.93 1.54
CA SER A 541 21.44 9.38 0.19
C SER A 541 21.96 10.35 -0.87
N PHE A 542 22.00 11.65 -0.56
CA PHE A 542 22.49 12.71 -1.44
C PHE A 542 23.91 13.15 -1.10
N ASP A 543 24.22 13.21 0.19
CA ASP A 543 25.58 13.43 0.69
C ASP A 543 25.85 12.59 1.94
N PRO A 544 26.73 11.59 1.89
CA PRO A 544 27.00 10.70 3.02
C PRO A 544 27.52 11.44 4.26
N ARG A 545 28.03 12.68 4.14
CA ARG A 545 28.49 13.52 5.26
C ARG A 545 27.39 13.82 6.28
N PHE A 546 26.11 13.79 5.87
CA PHE A 546 24.99 13.97 6.79
C PHE A 546 24.84 12.82 7.81
N ASN A 547 25.47 11.67 7.58
CA ASN A 547 25.50 10.57 8.55
C ASN A 547 26.32 10.86 9.81
N VAL A 548 27.14 11.93 9.85
CA VAL A 548 28.03 12.21 10.98
C VAL A 548 27.29 12.33 12.32
N VAL A 549 26.05 12.85 12.30
CA VAL A 549 25.20 12.97 13.48
C VAL A 549 24.84 11.61 14.07
N SER A 550 24.79 10.59 13.23
CA SER A 550 24.35 9.23 13.58
C SER A 550 25.52 8.28 13.80
N LEU A 551 26.74 8.80 14.01
CA LEU A 551 27.85 7.98 14.51
C LEU A 551 27.45 7.32 15.83
N PRO A 552 27.82 6.04 16.03
CA PRO A 552 27.36 5.30 17.18
C PRO A 552 27.98 5.84 18.48
N PHE A 553 27.13 6.05 19.49
CA PHE A 553 27.48 6.46 20.85
C PHE A 553 28.25 7.79 20.99
N ILE A 554 28.05 8.75 20.07
CA ILE A 554 28.71 10.06 20.15
C ILE A 554 28.01 11.07 21.07
N PHE A 555 26.75 10.82 21.46
CA PHE A 555 26.00 11.67 22.37
C PHE A 555 25.52 10.86 23.58
N ASN A 556 25.58 11.46 24.77
CA ASN A 556 25.10 10.86 26.01
C ASN A 556 23.74 11.42 26.45
N SER A 557 23.34 12.59 25.91
CA SER A 557 22.04 13.19 26.21
C SER A 557 21.55 14.09 25.05
N PRO A 558 20.24 14.42 25.02
CA PRO A 558 19.71 15.36 24.03
C PRO A 558 20.35 16.75 24.13
N GLN A 559 20.75 17.19 25.33
CA GLN A 559 21.40 18.48 25.52
C GLN A 559 22.82 18.52 24.93
N GLU A 560 23.54 17.39 24.96
CA GLU A 560 24.84 17.27 24.29
C GLU A 560 24.68 17.32 22.76
N ALA A 561 23.64 16.65 22.25
CA ALA A 561 23.29 16.71 20.83
C ALA A 561 22.93 18.15 20.40
N ASP A 562 22.07 18.85 21.17
CA ASP A 562 21.73 20.26 20.94
C ASP A 562 22.98 21.14 20.87
N ALA A 563 23.89 21.00 21.82
CA ALA A 563 25.11 21.83 21.86
C ALA A 563 26.01 21.64 20.62
N LYS A 564 26.06 20.44 20.05
CA LYS A 564 26.84 20.15 18.84
C LYS A 564 26.10 20.59 17.57
N LEU A 565 24.78 20.37 17.50
CA LEU A 565 23.92 20.74 16.37
C LEU A 565 23.74 22.27 16.28
N ASP A 566 23.62 22.98 17.40
CA ASP A 566 23.51 24.45 17.40
C ASP A 566 24.91 25.13 17.39
N GLY A 567 25.97 24.33 17.51
CA GLY A 567 27.36 24.75 17.58
C GLY A 567 28.13 24.68 16.26
N ALA A 568 29.41 24.30 16.33
CA ALA A 568 30.28 24.23 15.16
C ALA A 568 29.92 23.08 14.20
N GLY A 569 29.43 21.95 14.74
CA GLY A 569 29.01 20.79 13.96
C GLY A 569 27.86 21.12 13.02
N GLY A 570 26.77 21.70 13.54
CA GLY A 570 25.65 22.08 12.68
C GLY A 570 25.95 23.21 11.72
N LYS A 571 26.87 24.15 12.04
CA LYS A 571 27.34 25.13 11.06
C LYS A 571 27.95 24.46 9.81
N LYS A 572 28.77 23.42 10.00
CA LYS A 572 29.30 22.63 8.88
C LYS A 572 28.19 21.92 8.10
N LEU A 573 27.21 21.34 8.78
CA LEU A 573 26.07 20.71 8.10
C LEU A 573 25.24 21.72 7.31
N ASN A 574 25.06 22.94 7.82
CA ASN A 574 24.39 24.02 7.11
C ASN A 574 25.15 24.44 5.86
N GLU A 575 26.47 24.55 5.91
CA GLU A 575 27.30 24.82 4.72
C GLU A 575 27.11 23.74 3.64
N ILE A 576 27.01 22.47 4.05
CA ILE A 576 26.71 21.37 3.13
C ILE A 576 25.28 21.52 2.56
N LEU A 577 24.26 21.74 3.40
CA LEU A 577 22.87 21.95 2.95
C LEU A 577 22.76 23.11 1.93
N SER A 578 23.45 24.23 2.17
CA SER A 578 23.48 25.37 1.25
C SER A 578 24.09 25.00 -0.11
N SER A 579 25.06 24.09 -0.17
CA SER A 579 25.62 23.61 -1.45
C SER A 579 24.61 22.82 -2.29
N TYR A 580 23.55 22.31 -1.67
CA TYR A 580 22.42 21.65 -2.34
C TYR A 580 21.25 22.61 -2.63
N GLY A 581 21.44 23.92 -2.45
CA GLY A 581 20.39 24.91 -2.68
C GLY A 581 19.30 24.86 -1.61
N LEU A 582 19.68 24.58 -0.36
CA LEU A 582 18.77 24.54 0.77
C LEU A 582 19.21 25.53 1.85
N HIS A 583 18.25 26.34 2.32
CA HIS A 583 18.43 27.19 3.48
C HIS A 583 17.90 26.46 4.72
N CYS A 584 18.78 26.18 5.68
CA CYS A 584 18.40 25.52 6.94
C CYS A 584 17.98 26.56 7.98
N MET A 585 16.70 26.51 8.36
CA MET A 585 16.12 27.40 9.37
C MET A 585 16.45 26.93 10.80
N GLY A 586 16.78 25.64 10.95
CA GLY A 586 17.25 25.05 12.20
C GLY A 586 17.26 23.52 12.15
N MET A 587 17.80 22.89 13.19
CA MET A 587 17.87 21.43 13.31
C MET A 587 16.93 20.96 14.41
N ALA A 588 15.82 20.35 14.05
CA ALA A 588 14.89 19.78 15.02
C ALA A 588 15.36 18.39 15.49
N GLU A 589 14.66 17.79 16.44
CA GLU A 589 15.02 16.50 17.00
C GLU A 589 14.20 15.39 16.36
N ASN A 590 14.85 14.30 15.94
CA ASN A 590 14.13 13.02 15.91
C ASN A 590 14.36 12.29 17.22
N GLY A 591 15.64 12.16 17.61
CA GLY A 591 16.05 11.73 18.94
C GLY A 591 16.97 10.52 18.95
N PHE A 592 17.09 9.89 20.13
CA PHE A 592 17.80 8.62 20.27
C PHE A 592 16.99 7.48 19.65
N ARG A 593 17.68 6.64 18.88
CA ARG A 593 17.05 5.58 18.10
C ARG A 593 17.02 4.29 18.92
N GLU A 594 15.82 3.83 19.23
CA GLU A 594 15.58 2.64 20.05
C GLU A 594 15.25 1.43 19.19
N LEU A 595 15.74 0.27 19.62
CA LEU A 595 15.56 -0.99 18.90
C LEU A 595 14.26 -1.66 19.34
N THR A 596 13.30 -1.82 18.42
CA THR A 596 12.12 -2.65 18.62
C THR A 596 12.21 -3.93 17.80
N ASN A 597 11.69 -5.04 18.34
CA ASN A 597 11.59 -6.30 17.60
C ASN A 597 10.43 -7.19 18.11
N SER A 598 10.03 -8.17 17.30
CA SER A 598 8.95 -9.11 17.62
C SER A 598 9.42 -10.45 18.20
N LYS A 599 10.74 -10.69 18.31
CA LYS A 599 11.31 -12.02 18.55
C LYS A 599 11.81 -12.24 19.98
N ARG A 600 12.59 -11.32 20.53
CA ARG A 600 13.23 -11.48 21.85
C ARG A 600 13.75 -10.16 22.44
N PRO A 601 13.92 -10.07 23.77
CA PRO A 601 14.65 -8.97 24.39
C PRO A 601 16.10 -8.92 23.88
N VAL A 602 16.65 -7.72 23.69
CA VAL A 602 18.05 -7.52 23.30
C VAL A 602 18.77 -6.82 24.44
N LYS A 603 19.65 -7.54 25.15
CA LYS A 603 20.43 -7.01 26.28
C LYS A 603 21.92 -6.93 25.96
N SER A 604 22.39 -7.75 25.04
CA SER A 604 23.79 -7.86 24.65
C SER A 604 23.93 -8.02 23.13
N ILE A 605 25.16 -7.89 22.64
CA ILE A 605 25.46 -8.13 21.22
C ILE A 605 25.15 -9.56 20.75
N ASP A 606 25.08 -10.55 21.65
CA ASP A 606 24.70 -11.90 21.25
C ASP A 606 23.21 -12.00 20.93
N ASP A 607 22.38 -11.18 21.58
CA ASP A 607 20.93 -11.21 21.41
C ASP A 607 20.48 -10.62 20.07
N ILE A 608 21.24 -9.67 19.49
CA ILE A 608 20.86 -9.02 18.21
C ILE A 608 21.22 -9.89 16.99
N LYS A 609 22.06 -10.90 17.15
CA LYS A 609 22.57 -11.72 16.02
C LYS A 609 21.46 -12.36 15.20
N ASN A 610 21.54 -12.22 13.88
CA ASN A 610 20.58 -12.74 12.90
C ASN A 610 19.15 -12.18 13.04
N LEU A 611 18.91 -11.13 13.84
CA LEU A 611 17.65 -10.40 13.75
C LEU A 611 17.60 -9.69 12.40
N LYS A 612 16.50 -9.84 11.68
CA LYS A 612 16.25 -9.07 10.47
C LYS A 612 15.79 -7.68 10.87
N ILE A 613 16.64 -6.67 10.71
CA ILE A 613 16.33 -5.31 11.15
C ILE A 613 16.10 -4.43 9.93
N ARG A 614 14.94 -3.77 9.88
CA ARG A 614 14.76 -2.64 8.97
C ARG A 614 15.63 -1.49 9.46
N VAL A 615 16.49 -1.00 8.58
CA VAL A 615 17.39 0.14 8.84
C VAL A 615 16.95 1.30 7.97
N ALA A 616 16.86 2.51 8.54
CA ALA A 616 16.65 3.72 7.75
C ALA A 616 17.80 3.93 6.74
N GLY A 617 17.53 4.55 5.59
CA GLY A 617 18.42 4.57 4.42
C GLY A 617 19.77 5.26 4.58
N SER A 618 20.67 4.63 5.35
CA SER A 618 22.00 5.10 5.72
C SER A 618 23.00 3.96 5.65
N ASN A 619 24.03 4.13 4.82
CA ASN A 619 25.13 3.16 4.75
C ASN A 619 25.90 3.05 6.07
N LEU A 620 25.96 4.14 6.86
CA LEU A 620 26.58 4.13 8.18
C LEU A 620 25.81 3.23 9.15
N LEU A 621 24.48 3.40 9.23
CA LEU A 621 23.66 2.55 10.09
C LEU A 621 23.69 1.09 9.63
N MET A 622 23.56 0.84 8.32
CA MET A 622 23.72 -0.50 7.75
C MET A 622 25.03 -1.15 8.19
N LYS A 623 26.14 -0.39 8.21
CA LYS A 623 27.42 -0.89 8.69
C LYS A 623 27.43 -1.18 10.19
N CYS A 624 26.79 -0.34 11.01
CA CYS A 624 26.67 -0.58 12.45
C CYS A 624 25.91 -1.87 12.73
N TYR A 625 24.76 -2.07 12.09
CA TYR A 625 23.95 -3.28 12.26
C TYR A 625 24.62 -4.55 11.75
N GLU A 626 25.38 -4.46 10.65
CA GLU A 626 26.24 -5.55 10.18
C GLU A 626 27.28 -5.94 11.26
N LEU A 627 27.95 -4.96 11.87
CA LEU A 627 28.97 -5.18 12.91
C LEU A 627 28.39 -5.70 14.23
N TRP A 628 27.16 -5.30 14.56
CA TRP A 628 26.41 -5.88 15.68
C TRP A 628 25.90 -7.30 15.38
N GLY A 629 25.93 -7.74 14.12
CA GLY A 629 25.58 -9.10 13.70
C GLY A 629 24.12 -9.28 13.29
N ALA A 630 23.39 -8.20 13.08
CA ALA A 630 22.02 -8.23 12.54
C ALA A 630 22.02 -8.39 11.01
N ASP A 631 20.91 -8.89 10.47
CA ASP A 631 20.62 -8.90 9.04
C ASP A 631 19.86 -7.62 8.67
N GLY A 632 20.60 -6.56 8.35
CA GLY A 632 20.03 -5.25 8.03
C GLY A 632 19.41 -5.21 6.63
N THR A 633 18.20 -4.64 6.51
CA THR A 633 17.58 -4.33 5.21
C THR A 633 17.14 -2.88 5.17
N ASN A 634 17.58 -2.15 4.14
CA ASN A 634 17.20 -0.76 3.91
C ASN A 634 15.78 -0.70 3.32
N MET A 635 14.91 0.11 3.93
CA MET A 635 13.54 0.32 3.45
C MET A 635 13.00 1.70 3.83
N ASN A 636 12.05 2.23 3.04
CA ASN A 636 11.34 3.46 3.35
C ASN A 636 10.46 3.32 4.60
N TRP A 637 10.29 4.42 5.34
CA TRP A 637 9.47 4.47 6.55
C TRP A 637 8.02 4.05 6.31
N SER A 638 7.42 4.49 5.20
CA SER A 638 6.06 4.17 4.78
C SER A 638 5.77 2.68 4.60
N GLU A 639 6.81 1.86 4.41
CA GLU A 639 6.71 0.41 4.22
C GLU A 639 6.99 -0.38 5.52
N THR A 640 7.49 0.29 6.56
CA THR A 640 8.08 -0.34 7.74
C THR A 640 7.03 -1.09 8.57
N TYR A 641 5.90 -0.45 8.89
CA TYR A 641 4.82 -1.09 9.66
C TYR A 641 4.37 -2.40 9.01
N THR A 642 4.09 -2.35 7.71
CA THR A 642 3.62 -3.51 6.95
C THR A 642 4.67 -4.62 6.89
N ALA A 643 5.95 -4.29 6.76
CA ALA A 643 7.01 -5.30 6.75
C ALA A 643 7.23 -5.95 8.11
N LEU A 644 7.09 -5.21 9.22
CA LEU A 644 7.13 -5.76 10.58
C LEU A 644 5.93 -6.66 10.83
N GLN A 645 4.73 -6.19 10.48
CA GLN A 645 3.49 -6.97 10.58
C GLN A 645 3.57 -8.28 9.79
N GLN A 646 4.17 -8.24 8.60
CA GLN A 646 4.35 -9.42 7.76
C GLN A 646 5.56 -10.27 8.17
N ASN A 647 6.36 -9.87 9.18
CA ASN A 647 7.62 -10.52 9.54
C ASN A 647 8.63 -10.62 8.37
N THR A 648 8.56 -9.71 7.39
CA THR A 648 9.61 -9.54 6.38
C THR A 648 10.92 -9.10 7.05
N VAL A 649 10.77 -8.25 8.06
CA VAL A 649 11.80 -7.91 9.07
C VAL A 649 11.26 -8.23 10.46
N ASP A 650 12.16 -8.57 11.37
CA ASP A 650 11.86 -8.90 12.76
C ASP A 650 11.72 -7.65 13.65
N GLY A 651 12.44 -6.59 13.27
CA GLY A 651 12.54 -5.37 14.07
C GLY A 651 12.90 -4.13 13.26
N GLN A 652 12.88 -2.99 13.94
CA GLN A 652 13.30 -1.70 13.40
C GLN A 652 13.93 -0.83 14.48
N GLU A 653 14.48 0.30 14.07
CA GLU A 653 15.16 1.26 14.92
C GLU A 653 14.63 2.67 14.66
N ASN A 654 14.16 3.37 15.70
CA ASN A 654 13.74 4.77 15.63
C ASN A 654 13.49 5.35 17.03
N PRO A 655 13.36 6.67 17.16
CA PRO A 655 12.91 7.30 18.40
C PRO A 655 11.46 6.94 18.74
N LEU A 656 11.15 6.95 20.04
CA LEU A 656 9.83 6.53 20.56
C LEU A 656 8.67 7.30 19.93
N PRO A 657 8.68 8.64 19.79
CA PRO A 657 7.56 9.38 19.21
C PRO A 657 7.28 8.98 17.76
N ALA A 658 8.32 8.68 16.97
CA ALA A 658 8.17 8.23 15.59
C ALA A 658 7.53 6.83 15.52
N ILE A 659 8.02 5.89 16.35
CA ILE A 659 7.46 4.53 16.45
C ILE A 659 5.99 4.61 16.84
N ASP A 660 5.68 5.43 17.85
CA ASP A 660 4.36 5.56 18.41
C ASP A 660 3.35 6.15 17.42
N ALA A 661 3.73 7.24 16.75
CA ALA A 661 2.89 7.91 15.76
C ALA A 661 2.59 7.02 14.54
N ALA A 662 3.44 6.03 14.26
CA ALA A 662 3.22 5.02 13.22
C ALA A 662 2.59 3.72 13.76
N SER A 663 2.26 3.67 15.05
CA SER A 663 1.70 2.51 15.74
C SER A 663 2.56 1.24 15.67
N VAL A 664 3.85 1.38 15.41
CA VAL A 664 4.76 0.24 15.19
C VAL A 664 4.82 -0.69 16.41
N GLN A 665 4.63 -0.16 17.62
CA GLN A 665 4.55 -0.93 18.86
C GLN A 665 3.48 -2.03 18.85
N GLU A 666 2.42 -1.91 18.04
CA GLU A 666 1.36 -2.91 18.00
C GLU A 666 1.83 -4.26 17.42
N VAL A 667 2.88 -4.23 16.60
CA VAL A 667 3.43 -5.42 15.94
C VAL A 667 4.82 -5.79 16.48
N GLN A 668 5.25 -5.16 17.58
CA GLN A 668 6.58 -5.32 18.19
C GLN A 668 6.43 -5.64 19.67
N LYS A 669 7.11 -6.68 20.14
CA LYS A 669 6.92 -7.22 21.50
C LYS A 669 7.97 -6.73 22.48
N TYR A 670 9.10 -6.25 21.98
CA TYR A 670 10.26 -5.86 22.77
C TYR A 670 10.77 -4.50 22.31
N VAL A 671 11.15 -3.65 23.26
CA VAL A 671 11.92 -2.42 23.02
C VAL A 671 13.18 -2.43 23.87
N SER A 672 14.31 -2.08 23.27
CA SER A 672 15.60 -1.97 23.95
C SER A 672 16.06 -0.52 23.91
N MET A 673 16.09 0.10 25.10
CA MET A 673 16.44 1.51 25.32
C MET A 673 17.95 1.67 25.37
N TRP A 674 18.59 1.61 24.20
CA TRP A 674 20.05 1.42 24.08
C TRP A 674 20.80 2.67 23.62
N ASN A 675 20.08 3.71 23.16
CA ASN A 675 20.64 5.02 22.77
C ASN A 675 21.87 4.93 21.85
N ALA A 676 21.91 3.93 20.94
CA ALA A 676 23.12 3.63 20.18
C ALA A 676 23.43 4.70 19.13
N ASN A 677 22.40 5.26 18.50
CA ASN A 677 22.52 6.31 17.50
C ASN A 677 21.52 7.42 17.81
N TYR A 678 21.85 8.63 17.36
CA TYR A 678 20.98 9.79 17.40
C TYR A 678 20.73 10.27 15.97
N ASP A 679 19.56 10.84 15.72
CA ASP A 679 19.29 11.52 14.47
C ASP A 679 18.56 12.85 14.67
N CYS A 680 18.86 13.81 13.80
CA CYS A 680 18.29 15.15 13.79
C CYS A 680 17.44 15.35 12.55
N LEU A 681 16.56 16.35 12.60
CA LEU A 681 15.75 16.77 11.48
C LEU A 681 16.29 18.07 10.91
N PHE A 682 16.62 18.09 9.63
CA PHE A 682 16.92 19.35 8.97
C PHE A 682 15.61 20.04 8.59
N PHE A 683 15.37 21.21 9.18
CA PHE A 683 14.23 22.04 8.82
C PHE A 683 14.65 23.05 7.77
N CYS A 684 14.32 22.76 6.51
CA CYS A 684 14.87 23.46 5.36
C CYS A 684 13.76 24.06 4.49
N ILE A 685 14.08 25.22 3.91
CA ILE A 685 13.34 25.86 2.81
C ILE A 685 14.23 25.88 1.57
N ASN A 686 13.63 25.78 0.37
CA ASN A 686 14.36 25.93 -0.88
C ASN A 686 15.10 27.29 -0.94
N GLN A 687 16.39 27.27 -1.26
CA GLN A 687 17.23 28.48 -1.24
C GLN A 687 16.74 29.54 -2.21
N LYS A 688 16.29 29.18 -3.42
CA LYS A 688 15.85 30.17 -4.41
C LYS A 688 14.62 30.92 -3.92
N ILE A 689 13.69 30.22 -3.29
CA ILE A 689 12.48 30.81 -2.71
C ILE A 689 12.84 31.74 -1.56
N TYR A 690 13.79 31.32 -0.71
CA TYR A 690 14.29 32.14 0.38
C TYR A 690 15.01 33.41 -0.13
N ASP A 691 15.77 33.31 -1.21
CA ASP A 691 16.51 34.42 -1.81
C ASP A 691 15.59 35.43 -2.53
N GLU A 692 14.34 35.07 -2.85
CA GLU A 692 13.33 36.00 -3.39
C GLU A 692 12.75 36.96 -2.35
N LEU A 693 12.96 36.66 -1.06
CA LEU A 693 12.49 37.47 0.06
C LEU A 693 13.44 38.63 0.36
N THR A 694 12.93 39.73 0.93
CA THR A 694 13.80 40.81 1.41
C THR A 694 14.58 40.37 2.65
N PRO A 695 15.72 40.99 2.98
CA PRO A 695 16.49 40.66 4.19
C PRO A 695 15.66 40.74 5.49
N GLU A 696 14.67 41.63 5.56
CA GLU A 696 13.74 41.72 6.70
C GLU A 696 12.76 40.56 6.74
N GLN A 697 12.22 40.15 5.58
CA GLN A 697 11.33 38.99 5.46
C GLN A 697 12.08 37.68 5.78
N GLN A 698 13.32 37.55 5.33
CA GLN A 698 14.21 36.43 5.62
C GLN A 698 14.40 36.23 7.14
N LYS A 699 14.63 37.32 7.88
CA LYS A 699 14.74 37.28 9.35
C LYS A 699 13.47 36.74 10.01
N VAL A 700 12.30 37.14 9.52
CA VAL A 700 11.01 36.64 10.04
C VAL A 700 10.86 35.15 9.76
N VAL A 701 11.21 34.69 8.56
CA VAL A 701 11.19 33.25 8.21
C VAL A 701 12.12 32.45 9.14
N ASP A 702 13.34 32.93 9.37
CA ASP A 702 14.29 32.28 10.27
C ASP A 702 13.83 32.27 11.73
N GLU A 703 13.18 33.34 12.19
CA GLU A 703 12.63 33.43 13.54
C GLU A 703 11.48 32.45 13.74
N CYS A 704 10.53 32.40 12.80
CA CYS A 704 9.46 31.39 12.78
C CYS A 704 10.04 29.97 12.73
N GLY A 705 11.09 29.77 11.94
CA GLY A 705 11.78 28.49 11.81
C GLY A 705 12.39 28.01 13.12
N LYS A 706 13.11 28.89 13.83
CA LYS A 706 13.70 28.60 15.14
C LYS A 706 12.66 28.29 16.19
N LEU A 707 11.59 29.10 16.29
CA LEU A 707 10.49 28.86 17.23
C LEU A 707 9.81 27.51 16.97
N ALA A 708 9.63 27.13 15.70
CA ALA A 708 9.08 25.83 15.34
C ALA A 708 10.02 24.66 15.72
N VAL A 709 11.34 24.84 15.57
CA VAL A 709 12.35 23.85 16.02
C VAL A 709 12.34 23.70 17.54
N GLU A 710 12.28 24.82 18.29
CA GLU A 710 12.19 24.78 19.75
C GLU A 710 10.90 24.10 20.24
N TYR A 711 9.79 24.39 19.58
CA TYR A 711 8.51 23.73 19.82
C TYR A 711 8.60 22.23 19.56
N GLU A 712 9.14 21.83 18.40
CA GLU A 712 9.30 20.43 17.99
C GLU A 712 10.15 19.66 19.02
N ARG A 713 11.34 20.17 19.37
CA ARG A 713 12.21 19.55 20.38
C ARG A 713 11.49 19.38 21.73
N LYS A 714 10.67 20.37 22.14
CA LYS A 714 9.91 20.31 23.39
C LYS A 714 8.85 19.20 23.38
N ILE A 715 8.08 19.09 22.30
CA ILE A 715 7.02 18.06 22.20
C ILE A 715 7.59 16.66 21.95
N ASN A 716 8.74 16.56 21.27
CA ASN A 716 9.41 15.29 21.02
C ASN A 716 9.91 14.65 22.32
N ARG A 717 10.46 15.46 23.23
CA ARG A 717 11.03 15.01 24.51
C ARG A 717 9.99 14.78 25.62
N SER A 718 8.81 15.40 25.53
CA SER A 718 7.83 15.38 26.63
C SER A 718 7.03 14.08 26.72
N GLY A 719 6.99 13.28 25.64
CA GLY A 719 6.14 12.10 25.52
C GLY A 719 6.74 10.77 25.98
N ASP A 720 8.06 10.63 26.04
CA ASP A 720 8.73 9.31 26.13
C ASP A 720 8.26 8.44 27.29
N SER A 721 8.11 9.02 28.49
CA SER A 721 7.67 8.28 29.68
C SER A 721 6.21 7.82 29.58
N GLU A 722 5.35 8.64 28.97
CA GLU A 722 3.94 8.29 28.75
C GLU A 722 3.83 7.21 27.68
N ILE A 723 4.57 7.35 26.57
CA ILE A 723 4.63 6.39 25.47
C ILE A 723 5.04 5.01 25.99
N LEU A 724 6.16 4.93 26.72
CA LEU A 724 6.65 3.65 27.27
C LEU A 724 5.65 3.03 28.25
N ASN A 725 5.03 3.83 29.12
CA ASN A 725 4.02 3.33 30.04
C ASN A 725 2.82 2.76 29.27
N ARG A 726 2.32 3.48 28.28
CA ARG A 726 1.21 3.02 27.42
C ARG A 726 1.57 1.73 26.68
N TRP A 727 2.76 1.67 26.07
CA TRP A 727 3.21 0.46 25.37
C TRP A 727 3.28 -0.75 26.30
N ALA A 728 3.76 -0.58 27.53
CA ALA A 728 3.81 -1.65 28.51
C ALA A 728 2.41 -2.09 28.98
N THR A 729 1.49 -1.15 29.24
CA THR A 729 0.18 -1.46 29.82
C THR A 729 -0.87 -1.86 28.80
N GLU A 730 -0.87 -1.27 27.62
CA GLU A 730 -1.90 -1.46 26.59
C GLU A 730 -1.46 -2.42 25.48
N ASN A 731 -0.19 -2.37 25.08
CA ASN A 731 0.36 -3.20 23.98
C ASN A 731 1.15 -4.41 24.48
N GLY A 732 1.46 -4.48 25.79
CA GLY A 732 2.24 -5.58 26.38
C GLY A 732 3.70 -5.60 25.94
N VAL A 733 4.26 -4.46 25.54
CA VAL A 733 5.66 -4.36 25.11
C VAL A 733 6.60 -4.52 26.32
N GLU A 734 7.54 -5.44 26.23
CA GLU A 734 8.59 -5.60 27.24
C GLU A 734 9.72 -4.59 27.00
N ILE A 735 9.98 -3.77 28.02
CA ILE A 735 10.99 -2.71 27.98
C ILE A 735 12.29 -3.21 28.61
N THR A 736 13.35 -3.26 27.82
CA THR A 736 14.72 -3.42 28.32
C THR A 736 15.35 -2.04 28.50
N LYS A 737 15.69 -1.70 29.74
CA LYS A 737 16.30 -0.41 30.06
C LYS A 737 17.80 -0.40 29.76
N TYR A 738 18.34 0.77 29.46
CA TYR A 738 19.78 0.99 29.22
C TYR A 738 20.67 0.37 30.31
N GLU A 739 20.29 0.54 31.58
CA GLU A 739 21.02 0.05 32.76
C GLU A 739 21.06 -1.49 32.87
N ASP A 740 20.14 -2.18 32.21
CA ASP A 740 20.04 -3.64 32.17
C ASP A 740 20.78 -4.26 30.98
N MET A 741 21.47 -3.44 30.16
CA MET A 741 22.13 -3.85 28.92
C MET A 741 23.66 -3.84 29.04
N ASP A 742 24.31 -4.77 28.33
CA ASP A 742 25.75 -4.78 28.10
C ASP A 742 26.11 -3.82 26.95
N ILE A 743 25.99 -2.51 27.21
CA ILE A 743 26.30 -1.45 26.24
C ILE A 743 27.76 -1.49 25.80
N ASP A 744 28.68 -1.92 26.67
CA ASP A 744 30.10 -2.02 26.35
C ASP A 744 30.36 -3.04 25.23
N SER A 745 29.61 -4.15 25.18
CA SER A 745 29.68 -5.09 24.06
C SER A 745 29.32 -4.45 22.72
N PHE A 746 28.26 -3.63 22.69
CA PHE A 746 27.83 -2.91 21.49
C PHE A 746 28.85 -1.84 21.07
N LYS A 747 29.35 -1.05 22.02
CA LYS A 747 30.39 -0.03 21.79
C LYS A 747 31.66 -0.65 21.21
N LYS A 748 32.09 -1.79 21.76
CA LYS A 748 33.30 -2.48 21.30
C LYS A 748 33.19 -2.95 19.84
N ALA A 749 32.01 -3.40 19.40
CA ALA A 749 31.81 -3.87 18.03
C ALA A 749 31.88 -2.75 16.98
N VAL A 750 31.57 -1.51 17.37
CA VAL A 750 31.54 -0.35 16.47
C VAL A 750 32.66 0.66 16.75
N ALA A 751 33.64 0.32 17.57
CA ALA A 751 34.73 1.22 17.97
C ALA A 751 35.51 1.80 16.77
N ASP A 752 35.65 1.03 15.69
CA ASP A 752 36.35 1.45 14.47
C ASP A 752 35.44 2.16 13.43
N VAL A 753 34.12 2.28 13.69
CA VAL A 753 33.17 2.89 12.75
C VAL A 753 33.52 4.35 12.42
N PRO A 754 33.93 5.22 13.36
CA PRO A 754 34.35 6.58 13.00
C PRO A 754 35.52 6.62 12.01
N ASN A 755 36.53 5.76 12.18
CA ASN A 755 37.67 5.67 11.27
C ASN A 755 37.25 5.12 9.89
N TRP A 756 36.41 4.08 9.88
CA TRP A 756 35.82 3.56 8.66
C TRP A 756 35.04 4.65 7.91
N TYR A 757 34.21 5.42 8.62
CA TYR A 757 33.39 6.47 8.05
C TYR A 757 34.23 7.60 7.43
N VAL A 758 35.29 8.04 8.11
CA VAL A 758 36.24 9.03 7.54
C VAL A 758 36.88 8.50 6.26
N ASN A 759 37.31 7.23 6.24
CA ASN A 759 37.91 6.64 5.06
C ASN A 759 36.92 6.49 3.90
N GLU A 760 35.68 6.11 4.21
CA GLU A 760 34.59 6.01 3.24
C GLU A 760 34.31 7.36 2.59
N LEU A 761 34.19 8.43 3.39
CA LEU A 761 34.03 9.79 2.88
C LEU A 761 35.21 10.24 2.01
N LYS A 762 36.45 9.97 2.44
CA LYS A 762 37.65 10.31 1.63
C LYS A 762 37.69 9.56 0.31
N ASN A 763 37.31 8.29 0.29
CA ASN A 763 37.22 7.48 -0.94
C ASN A 763 36.19 8.06 -1.92
N GLN A 764 35.15 8.71 -1.40
CA GLN A 764 34.13 9.40 -2.19
C GLN A 764 34.51 10.86 -2.54
N GLY A 765 35.71 11.31 -2.17
CA GLY A 765 36.27 12.62 -2.55
C GLY A 765 36.09 13.74 -1.51
N TYR A 766 35.55 13.44 -0.33
CA TYR A 766 35.35 14.43 0.73
C TYR A 766 36.60 14.59 1.60
N ASN A 767 37.43 15.57 1.27
CA ASN A 767 38.70 15.83 1.97
C ASN A 767 38.51 16.45 3.37
N ASP A 768 37.35 17.04 3.64
CA ASP A 768 36.91 17.64 4.90
C ASP A 768 36.40 16.61 5.93
N ALA A 769 36.36 15.32 5.57
CA ALA A 769 35.77 14.25 6.39
C ALA A 769 36.26 14.20 7.84
N GLN A 770 37.58 14.35 8.07
CA GLN A 770 38.15 14.30 9.42
C GLN A 770 37.71 15.52 10.25
N GLU A 771 37.68 16.69 9.63
CA GLU A 771 37.28 17.94 10.29
C GLU A 771 35.80 17.92 10.65
N LEU A 772 34.96 17.34 9.78
CA LEU A 772 33.55 17.14 10.05
C LEU A 772 33.31 16.18 11.23
N VAL A 773 33.97 15.02 11.25
CA VAL A 773 33.85 14.06 12.36
C VAL A 773 34.38 14.65 13.66
N ASP A 774 35.51 15.34 13.62
CA ASP A 774 36.09 16.01 14.79
C ASP A 774 35.13 17.05 15.39
N ALA A 775 34.35 17.76 14.57
CA ALA A 775 33.38 18.76 15.05
C ALA A 775 32.22 18.16 15.87
N PHE A 776 31.96 16.86 15.74
CA PHE A 776 30.94 16.15 16.49
C PHE A 776 31.51 15.32 17.65
N VAL A 777 32.70 14.75 17.49
CA VAL A 777 33.29 13.79 18.45
C VAL A 777 34.24 14.46 19.47
N LYS A 778 34.85 15.60 19.14
CA LYS A 778 35.69 16.39 20.05
C LYS A 778 34.92 17.61 20.52
#